data_AF-A0AAJ1JY99-F1
#
_entry.id   AF-A0AAJ1JY99-F1
#
_cell.length_a   1.000
_cell.length_b   1.000
_cell.length_c   1.000
_cell.angle_alpha   90.00
_cell.angle_beta   90.00
_cell.angle_gamma   90.00
#
_symmetry.space_group_name_H-M   'P 1'
#
loop_
_entity.id
_entity.type
_entity.pdbx_description
1 polymer ?
#
loop_
_entity_poly.entity_id
_entity_poly.type
_entity_poly.pdbx_seq_one_letter_code
_entity_poly.pdbx_strand_id
1 'polypeptide(L)'
;MKKIGITIITIVTLFTAALSGSMKVEGKVISHSAATSIVDVNTKKLDKFDVVDPNMEWRYHDGDNDPNEGTWYQGWNKRNGWAYPEGWLDWGSIPMLFSEESWPTYKGTAFSTDPVASEQQLAKTSDDKAKSTYFLRHTFTLTQEQAESVYAIQIKAKYNDAMTMYVNGTAVGGFHNIPTSNYKKNMEYGSQVAVADNDAIEESFIVDDVSCITNGFVPGKYKKVYDPVYKMDVLELEEAEKDEYGNTFMNITIAVELHANSPEDAQASFELMEFILNPDESGLAGSGNVKNVAVNVGADENTINFAWNALSSSAGYVQVAEGSDPAAFSLEKAKTYKADSTKLAYTKFTSTNYYANKATIDIEPGKDYIYRVGNDGGYSPVYKLHTQSINDGYEAIFLSDAQIGTGTIPTDTLGWTNTLNLALGKFPNASFIANTGDFVDTANKESEYDAYFTPEILASYPTATAVGNHDIASNYGNHFNESNMSALGASAANSDYYYTYGNVLYMVLNTSNINHVEHIQFMEETLEATADQDFDWTVVMFHQSIYASGKQSTSDDVAPRKEVFVPAFDRLGIDIVLMGHDHCYARTKQMKNFEPVDGVTYEDAANTIAVNPEGTLYLTTSSASGSKYYDLVEGGYEYLAFSAQPKVPTFSHLTFSEDTFTMTAYRTDTMEAFDTYTIKKTNKVDVDKTKLNALLKEAKAIKTTKYTEASVNTLKSAIKAAEAVMNDANATQAEVDAAVANLQKAIDGLKLKSAASTQTDGNPSTGDAMATNALMLITLLSGAVAIATYIKRKRAVSE
;
A
#
# COMPACT_ATOMS: atom_id res chain seq x y z
N MET A 1 -11.52 32.56 73.43
CA MET A 1 -12.95 32.28 73.70
C MET A 1 -13.61 31.92 72.37
N LYS A 2 -14.28 30.75 72.29
CA LYS A 2 -15.41 30.33 71.40
C LYS A 2 -15.43 30.84 69.93
N LYS A 3 -15.71 30.07 68.86
CA LYS A 3 -16.32 28.74 68.66
C LYS A 3 -16.41 28.44 67.13
N ILE A 4 -16.39 27.14 66.76
CA ILE A 4 -16.97 26.47 65.55
C ILE A 4 -16.05 26.49 64.30
N GLY A 5 -15.52 25.38 63.75
CA GLY A 5 -16.05 24.02 63.50
C GLY A 5 -16.22 23.87 61.98
N ILE A 6 -15.39 23.11 61.25
CA ILE A 6 -15.61 21.70 60.84
C ILE A 6 -14.26 21.08 60.40
N THR A 7 -14.06 19.81 60.74
CA THR A 7 -12.77 19.09 60.72
C THR A 7 -12.71 18.03 59.60
N ILE A 8 -11.52 17.99 59.01
CA ILE A 8 -10.90 17.01 58.09
C ILE A 8 -10.89 15.58 58.68
N ILE A 9 -10.98 14.55 57.84
CA ILE A 9 -10.44 13.22 58.18
C ILE A 9 -9.57 12.73 57.03
N THR A 10 -8.29 12.46 57.36
CA THR A 10 -7.34 11.70 56.56
C THR A 10 -6.65 10.66 57.47
N ILE A 11 -6.32 9.51 56.87
CA ILE A 11 -5.23 8.55 57.18
C ILE A 11 -5.53 7.31 58.07
N VAL A 12 -5.61 6.17 57.37
CA VAL A 12 -4.88 4.88 57.51
C VAL A 12 -4.66 4.28 58.90
N THR A 13 -5.02 2.99 59.10
CA THR A 13 -4.11 1.89 59.53
C THR A 13 -4.74 0.50 59.32
N LEU A 14 -3.88 -0.41 58.85
CA LEU A 14 -3.90 -1.87 58.66
C LEU A 14 -4.98 -2.74 59.35
N PHE A 15 -5.40 -3.79 58.62
CA PHE A 15 -5.47 -5.15 59.16
C PHE A 15 -5.00 -6.17 58.11
N THR A 16 -3.89 -6.84 58.39
CA THR A 16 -3.50 -8.14 57.83
C THR A 16 -4.33 -9.24 58.46
N ALA A 17 -5.01 -10.06 57.67
CA ALA A 17 -5.42 -11.40 58.06
C ALA A 17 -5.18 -12.35 56.88
N ALA A 18 -4.22 -13.27 57.08
CA ALA A 18 -4.03 -14.41 56.24
C ALA A 18 -5.26 -15.33 56.34
N LEU A 19 -5.90 -15.60 55.22
CA LEU A 19 -6.66 -16.82 55.00
C LEU A 19 -6.19 -17.39 53.66
N SER A 20 -5.49 -18.51 53.74
CA SER A 20 -5.40 -19.51 52.69
C SER A 20 -6.82 -19.96 52.34
N GLY A 21 -7.50 -19.17 51.52
CA GLY A 21 -8.71 -19.58 50.82
C GLY A 21 -8.28 -19.89 49.40
N SER A 22 -8.24 -21.18 49.06
CA SER A 22 -8.42 -21.58 47.67
C SER A 22 -9.66 -20.86 47.16
N MET A 23 -9.48 -19.94 46.20
CA MET A 23 -10.60 -19.44 45.43
C MET A 23 -11.04 -20.63 44.58
N LYS A 24 -11.97 -21.41 45.11
CA LYS A 24 -12.81 -22.27 44.30
C LYS A 24 -13.52 -21.33 43.34
N VAL A 25 -13.01 -21.20 42.13
CA VAL A 25 -13.86 -20.97 40.98
C VAL A 25 -14.71 -22.24 40.92
N GLU A 26 -15.78 -22.27 41.70
CA GLU A 26 -16.92 -23.14 41.41
C GLU A 26 -17.52 -22.56 40.14
N GLY A 27 -16.84 -22.83 39.01
CA GLY A 27 -17.55 -23.09 37.78
C GLY A 27 -18.56 -24.13 38.17
N LYS A 28 -19.83 -23.70 38.27
CA LYS A 28 -20.97 -24.58 38.32
C LYS A 28 -20.68 -25.62 37.25
N VAL A 29 -20.47 -26.86 37.68
CA VAL A 29 -20.35 -28.01 36.79
C VAL A 29 -21.54 -27.90 35.86
N ILE A 30 -21.31 -27.43 34.63
CA ILE A 30 -22.27 -27.60 33.56
C ILE A 30 -22.24 -29.10 33.34
N SER A 31 -23.13 -29.79 34.05
CA SER A 31 -23.51 -31.13 33.68
C SER A 31 -23.79 -31.06 32.19
N HIS A 32 -23.08 -31.86 31.39
CA HIS A 32 -23.34 -32.04 29.98
C HIS A 32 -24.78 -32.58 29.82
N SER A 33 -25.76 -31.68 29.89
CA SER A 33 -27.14 -31.96 29.53
C SER A 33 -27.28 -31.55 28.08
N ALA A 34 -26.86 -32.46 27.22
CA ALA A 34 -27.43 -32.70 25.90
C ALA A 34 -27.76 -31.47 25.05
N ALA A 35 -26.75 -30.87 24.43
CA ALA A 35 -26.88 -30.19 23.15
C ALA A 35 -25.49 -29.87 22.61
N THR A 36 -24.90 -30.79 21.82
CA THR A 36 -23.89 -30.46 20.80
C THR A 36 -23.49 -31.68 19.99
N SER A 37 -23.41 -31.50 18.67
CA SER A 37 -22.90 -32.45 17.69
C SER A 37 -21.43 -32.77 17.97
N ILE A 38 -21.18 -33.81 18.75
CA ILE A 38 -19.84 -34.38 18.89
C ILE A 38 -19.50 -35.01 17.53
N VAL A 39 -18.56 -34.39 16.81
CA VAL A 39 -17.84 -35.04 15.70
C VAL A 39 -17.27 -36.36 16.26
N ASP A 40 -17.46 -37.48 15.56
CA ASP A 40 -17.03 -38.82 16.03
C ASP A 40 -15.67 -38.78 16.73
N VAL A 41 -15.64 -38.98 18.05
CA VAL A 41 -14.44 -38.88 18.88
C VAL A 41 -13.36 -39.90 18.51
N ASN A 42 -13.70 -40.91 17.71
CA ASN A 42 -12.76 -41.91 17.22
C ASN A 42 -11.95 -41.41 16.01
N THR A 43 -12.33 -40.30 15.36
CA THR A 43 -11.57 -39.71 14.26
C THR A 43 -10.56 -38.71 14.80
N LYS A 44 -9.27 -39.05 14.66
CA LYS A 44 -8.16 -38.20 15.10
C LYS A 44 -7.95 -36.96 14.24
N LYS A 45 -8.17 -37.09 12.93
CA LYS A 45 -8.12 -36.00 11.97
C LYS A 45 -9.50 -35.79 11.37
N LEU A 46 -9.89 -34.54 11.28
CA LEU A 46 -11.06 -34.14 10.53
C LEU A 46 -10.71 -34.15 9.03
N ASP A 47 -11.43 -34.95 8.25
CA ASP A 47 -11.58 -34.68 6.82
C ASP A 47 -12.57 -33.51 6.65
N LYS A 48 -13.11 -33.31 5.43
CA LYS A 48 -14.19 -32.35 5.19
C LYS A 48 -15.39 -32.64 6.09
N PHE A 49 -15.78 -31.67 6.92
CA PHE A 49 -16.91 -31.80 7.85
C PHE A 49 -17.76 -30.54 7.86
N ASP A 50 -19.06 -30.65 7.58
CA ASP A 50 -20.00 -29.54 7.69
C ASP A 50 -20.64 -29.54 9.07
N VAL A 51 -20.51 -28.43 9.79
CA VAL A 51 -21.07 -28.22 11.13
C VAL A 51 -22.58 -27.93 11.06
N VAL A 52 -23.08 -27.46 9.91
CA VAL A 52 -24.49 -27.11 9.76
C VAL A 52 -25.37 -28.36 9.83
N ASP A 53 -26.21 -28.42 10.85
CA ASP A 53 -27.23 -29.46 11.05
C ASP A 53 -28.60 -28.78 11.22
N PRO A 54 -29.68 -29.26 10.58
CA PRO A 54 -31.03 -28.71 10.77
C PRO A 54 -31.54 -28.69 12.21
N ASN A 55 -30.89 -29.40 13.13
CA ASN A 55 -31.20 -29.46 14.56
C ASN A 55 -30.12 -28.80 15.43
N MET A 56 -29.16 -28.09 14.83
CA MET A 56 -28.15 -27.34 15.57
C MET A 56 -28.85 -26.36 16.53
N GLU A 57 -28.37 -26.31 17.77
CA GLU A 57 -28.99 -25.49 18.81
C GLU A 57 -28.27 -24.15 18.94
N TRP A 58 -29.01 -23.08 18.70
CA TRP A 58 -28.55 -21.71 18.87
C TRP A 58 -29.09 -21.13 20.17
N ARG A 59 -28.30 -20.23 20.75
CA ARG A 59 -28.78 -19.20 21.68
C ARG A 59 -28.84 -17.87 20.97
N TYR A 60 -29.83 -17.04 21.30
CA TYR A 60 -29.95 -15.74 20.68
C TYR A 60 -30.36 -14.64 21.67
N HIS A 61 -30.01 -13.41 21.36
CA HIS A 61 -30.39 -12.21 22.09
C HIS A 61 -30.99 -11.19 21.13
N ASP A 62 -32.25 -10.89 21.35
CA ASP A 62 -33.06 -9.91 20.64
C ASP A 62 -33.62 -8.84 21.59
N GLY A 63 -32.99 -8.68 22.77
CA GLY A 63 -33.29 -7.64 23.75
C GLY A 63 -32.67 -6.28 23.39
N ASP A 64 -32.97 -5.26 24.18
CA ASP A 64 -32.52 -3.87 23.92
C ASP A 64 -31.18 -3.52 24.59
N ASN A 65 -30.67 -4.41 25.46
CA ASN A 65 -29.39 -4.22 26.13
C ASN A 65 -28.22 -4.80 25.31
N ASP A 66 -27.06 -4.18 25.43
CA ASP A 66 -25.83 -4.64 24.78
C ASP A 66 -25.35 -5.93 25.47
N PRO A 67 -25.17 -7.06 24.74
CA PRO A 67 -24.70 -8.31 25.33
C PRO A 67 -23.25 -8.24 25.83
N ASN A 68 -22.48 -7.23 25.41
CA ASN A 68 -21.12 -6.99 25.87
C ASN A 68 -21.07 -6.14 27.16
N GLU A 69 -22.20 -5.59 27.61
CA GLU A 69 -22.29 -4.82 28.85
C GLU A 69 -21.89 -5.67 30.05
N GLY A 70 -20.98 -5.18 30.88
CA GLY A 70 -20.48 -5.90 32.06
C GLY A 70 -19.35 -6.90 31.76
N THR A 71 -18.98 -7.10 30.49
CA THR A 71 -17.73 -7.80 30.15
C THR A 71 -16.54 -6.91 30.47
N TRP A 72 -15.40 -7.50 30.82
CA TRP A 72 -14.18 -6.71 31.08
C TRP A 72 -13.66 -6.02 29.80
N TYR A 73 -13.99 -6.55 28.61
CA TYR A 73 -13.68 -5.94 27.31
C TYR A 73 -14.36 -4.60 27.06
N GLN A 74 -15.50 -4.33 27.73
CA GLN A 74 -16.13 -3.01 27.73
C GLN A 74 -15.14 -1.91 28.17
N GLY A 75 -14.26 -2.19 29.14
CA GLY A 75 -13.24 -1.26 29.61
C GLY A 75 -12.07 -1.04 28.64
N TRP A 76 -11.90 -1.95 27.67
CA TRP A 76 -10.90 -1.88 26.60
C TRP A 76 -11.48 -1.38 25.29
N ASN A 77 -12.76 -0.95 25.30
CA ASN A 77 -13.50 -0.51 24.12
C ASN A 77 -13.59 -1.58 23.01
N LYS A 78 -13.51 -2.88 23.38
CA LYS A 78 -13.79 -3.99 22.47
C LYS A 78 -15.23 -4.46 22.64
N ARG A 79 -15.81 -4.89 21.52
CA ARG A 79 -17.25 -5.04 21.32
C ARG A 79 -17.73 -6.49 21.16
N ASN A 80 -16.79 -7.38 20.87
CA ASN A 80 -16.99 -8.79 20.57
C ASN A 80 -16.81 -9.71 21.79
N GLY A 81 -16.79 -9.18 23.03
CA GLY A 81 -16.62 -10.02 24.23
C GLY A 81 -17.68 -11.12 24.31
N TRP A 82 -18.93 -10.78 23.99
CA TRP A 82 -20.04 -11.73 23.92
C TRP A 82 -19.87 -12.85 22.86
N ALA A 83 -18.90 -12.77 21.95
CA ALA A 83 -18.69 -13.76 20.90
C ALA A 83 -17.64 -14.84 21.26
N TYR A 84 -16.94 -14.69 22.39
CA TYR A 84 -15.98 -15.69 22.87
C TYR A 84 -16.69 -16.86 23.62
N PRO A 85 -16.04 -18.04 23.72
CA PRO A 85 -16.54 -19.15 24.52
C PRO A 85 -16.69 -18.79 26.01
N GLU A 86 -17.75 -19.28 26.67
CA GLU A 86 -17.89 -19.09 28.12
C GLU A 86 -16.66 -19.63 28.88
N GLY A 87 -16.13 -18.84 29.81
CA GLY A 87 -14.91 -19.17 30.55
C GLY A 87 -13.59 -18.89 29.81
N TRP A 88 -13.63 -18.40 28.56
CA TRP A 88 -12.43 -18.03 27.79
C TRP A 88 -11.43 -17.18 28.58
N LEU A 89 -10.15 -17.43 28.35
CA LEU A 89 -9.03 -16.73 29.01
C LEU A 89 -8.25 -15.91 27.99
N ASP A 90 -8.39 -14.58 28.03
CA ASP A 90 -7.57 -13.73 27.17
C ASP A 90 -6.15 -13.60 27.75
N TRP A 91 -5.13 -13.89 26.92
CA TRP A 91 -3.72 -14.00 27.32
C TRP A 91 -3.50 -14.88 28.57
N GLY A 92 -4.37 -15.89 28.75
CA GLY A 92 -4.40 -16.70 29.96
C GLY A 92 -4.74 -15.93 31.23
N SER A 93 -5.08 -14.64 31.22
CA SER A 93 -5.02 -13.82 32.44
C SER A 93 -6.38 -13.62 33.12
N ILE A 94 -7.45 -13.45 32.34
CA ILE A 94 -8.76 -13.05 32.85
C ILE A 94 -9.85 -13.96 32.27
N PRO A 95 -10.62 -14.68 33.12
CA PRO A 95 -11.78 -15.42 32.67
C PRO A 95 -12.86 -14.46 32.19
N MET A 96 -13.44 -14.77 31.05
CA MET A 96 -14.53 -13.99 30.51
C MET A 96 -15.76 -14.12 31.40
N LEU A 97 -16.19 -12.98 31.95
CA LEU A 97 -17.41 -12.83 32.74
C LEU A 97 -18.59 -12.54 31.80
N PHE A 98 -18.93 -13.52 30.96
CA PHE A 98 -20.13 -13.49 30.12
C PHE A 98 -20.89 -14.80 30.36
N SER A 99 -22.21 -14.75 30.37
CA SER A 99 -23.05 -15.95 30.38
C SER A 99 -24.29 -15.76 29.52
N GLU A 100 -24.61 -16.80 28.75
CA GLU A 100 -25.78 -16.90 27.87
C GLU A 100 -26.91 -17.73 28.51
N GLU A 101 -26.83 -18.03 29.82
CA GLU A 101 -27.87 -18.80 30.53
C GLU A 101 -29.28 -18.17 30.40
N SER A 102 -29.36 -16.84 30.29
CA SER A 102 -30.63 -16.11 30.13
C SER A 102 -31.12 -16.01 28.68
N TRP A 103 -30.30 -16.40 27.70
CA TRP A 103 -30.65 -16.30 26.28
C TRP A 103 -31.57 -17.46 25.90
N PRO A 104 -32.69 -17.19 25.19
CA PRO A 104 -33.53 -18.23 24.62
C PRO A 104 -32.75 -19.18 23.68
N THR A 105 -33.24 -20.41 23.54
CA THR A 105 -32.67 -21.40 22.62
C THR A 105 -33.59 -21.67 21.43
N TYR A 106 -33.00 -22.01 20.29
CA TYR A 106 -33.69 -22.40 19.07
C TYR A 106 -32.95 -23.53 18.35
N LYS A 107 -33.69 -24.43 17.69
CA LYS A 107 -33.11 -25.50 16.86
C LYS A 107 -33.45 -25.25 15.40
N GLY A 108 -32.43 -25.08 14.58
CA GLY A 108 -32.56 -24.73 13.17
C GLY A 108 -31.38 -23.90 12.70
N THR A 109 -31.46 -23.40 11.46
CA THR A 109 -30.37 -22.65 10.81
C THR A 109 -30.74 -21.21 10.50
N ALA A 110 -32.01 -20.83 10.65
CA ALA A 110 -32.56 -19.57 10.12
C ALA A 110 -33.35 -18.77 11.17
N PHE A 111 -33.18 -17.45 11.11
CA PHE A 111 -33.76 -16.45 11.99
C PHE A 111 -34.34 -15.32 11.14
N SER A 112 -35.53 -14.85 11.47
CA SER A 112 -36.18 -13.75 10.75
C SER A 112 -37.16 -13.00 11.65
N THR A 113 -37.29 -11.70 11.45
CA THR A 113 -38.37 -10.91 12.06
C THR A 113 -39.75 -11.21 11.42
N ASP A 114 -39.76 -11.68 10.16
CA ASP A 114 -40.96 -12.08 9.41
C ASP A 114 -40.82 -13.54 8.94
N PRO A 115 -40.96 -14.52 9.86
CA PRO A 115 -40.55 -15.90 9.60
C PRO A 115 -41.51 -16.65 8.68
N VAL A 116 -40.96 -17.57 7.88
CA VAL A 116 -41.71 -18.73 7.35
C VAL A 116 -41.64 -19.91 8.34
N ALA A 117 -42.42 -20.97 8.10
CA ALA A 117 -42.68 -22.04 9.07
C ALA A 117 -41.44 -22.79 9.64
N SER A 118 -40.25 -22.60 9.06
CA SER A 118 -38.99 -23.25 9.44
C SER A 118 -37.97 -22.32 10.11
N GLU A 119 -38.34 -21.10 10.48
CA GLU A 119 -37.42 -20.07 10.99
C GLU A 119 -37.78 -19.62 12.41
N GLN A 120 -36.78 -19.19 13.17
CA GLN A 120 -37.00 -18.56 14.47
C GLN A 120 -37.48 -17.12 14.31
N GLN A 121 -38.58 -16.78 14.97
CA GLN A 121 -39.07 -15.40 15.03
C GLN A 121 -38.21 -14.55 15.96
N LEU A 122 -37.60 -13.48 15.42
CA LEU A 122 -36.89 -12.46 16.18
C LEU A 122 -37.83 -11.35 16.65
N ALA A 123 -37.58 -10.79 17.84
CA ALA A 123 -38.37 -9.68 18.35
C ALA A 123 -38.26 -8.42 17.48
N LYS A 124 -39.39 -7.76 17.24
CA LYS A 124 -39.48 -6.43 16.64
C LYS A 124 -39.63 -5.35 17.70
N THR A 125 -39.49 -4.09 17.30
CA THR A 125 -39.89 -2.92 18.08
C THR A 125 -41.41 -2.86 18.25
N SER A 126 -41.90 -1.95 19.10
CA SER A 126 -43.35 -1.79 19.36
C SER A 126 -44.14 -1.25 18.16
N ASP A 127 -43.47 -0.66 17.18
CA ASP A 127 -44.00 -0.15 15.91
C ASP A 127 -43.78 -1.11 14.73
N ASP A 128 -43.51 -2.40 15.01
CA ASP A 128 -43.37 -3.48 14.02
C ASP A 128 -42.18 -3.28 13.06
N LYS A 129 -41.09 -2.70 13.57
CA LYS A 129 -39.81 -2.54 12.88
C LYS A 129 -38.77 -3.53 13.38
N ALA A 130 -37.78 -3.85 12.53
CA ALA A 130 -36.61 -4.59 12.97
C ALA A 130 -35.87 -3.77 14.03
N LYS A 131 -35.30 -4.45 15.02
CA LYS A 131 -34.39 -3.82 15.96
C LYS A 131 -33.06 -3.54 15.28
N SER A 132 -32.25 -2.70 15.92
CA SER A 132 -30.95 -2.33 15.37
C SER A 132 -30.04 -3.52 15.14
N THR A 133 -30.01 -4.44 16.11
CA THR A 133 -29.06 -5.55 16.13
C THR A 133 -29.65 -6.78 16.81
N TYR A 134 -29.25 -7.94 16.35
CA TYR A 134 -29.54 -9.26 16.92
C TYR A 134 -28.24 -10.05 17.09
N PHE A 135 -28.15 -10.86 18.14
CA PHE A 135 -26.93 -11.63 18.44
C PHE A 135 -27.27 -13.11 18.53
N LEU A 136 -26.56 -13.94 17.77
CA LEU A 136 -26.80 -15.37 17.68
C LEU A 136 -25.51 -16.11 18.04
N ARG A 137 -25.61 -17.22 18.75
CA ARG A 137 -24.48 -18.05 19.14
C ARG A 137 -24.80 -19.53 18.98
N HIS A 138 -23.85 -20.28 18.45
CA HIS A 138 -23.83 -21.73 18.47
C HIS A 138 -22.46 -22.17 18.97
N THR A 139 -22.42 -23.09 19.93
CA THR A 139 -21.18 -23.71 20.38
C THR A 139 -21.20 -25.16 19.94
N PHE A 140 -20.08 -25.67 19.43
CA PHE A 140 -19.82 -27.09 19.19
C PHE A 140 -18.47 -27.47 19.77
N THR A 141 -18.18 -28.78 19.84
CA THR A 141 -16.98 -29.29 20.50
C THR A 141 -16.18 -30.16 19.55
N LEU A 142 -14.88 -29.94 19.50
CA LEU A 142 -13.90 -30.79 18.81
C LEU A 142 -12.95 -31.41 19.82
N THR A 143 -12.35 -32.56 19.51
CA THR A 143 -11.14 -32.96 20.24
C THR A 143 -10.01 -31.97 19.91
N GLN A 144 -9.03 -31.84 20.81
CA GLN A 144 -7.88 -30.97 20.55
C GLN A 144 -7.14 -31.39 19.26
N GLU A 145 -6.97 -32.70 19.02
CA GLU A 145 -6.32 -33.23 17.82
C GLU A 145 -7.13 -32.90 16.54
N GLN A 146 -8.47 -32.96 16.61
CA GLN A 146 -9.34 -32.56 15.50
C GLN A 146 -9.22 -31.06 15.20
N ALA A 147 -9.28 -30.21 16.21
CA ALA A 147 -9.16 -28.77 16.03
C ALA A 147 -7.77 -28.35 15.51
N GLU A 148 -6.69 -28.99 15.98
CA GLU A 148 -5.33 -28.82 15.43
C GLU A 148 -5.20 -29.33 13.99
N SER A 149 -6.11 -30.19 13.53
CA SER A 149 -6.17 -30.67 12.14
C SER A 149 -6.99 -29.79 11.20
N VAL A 150 -7.67 -28.76 11.72
CA VAL A 150 -8.39 -27.80 10.87
C VAL A 150 -7.37 -26.92 10.16
N TYR A 151 -7.46 -26.81 8.83
CA TYR A 151 -6.59 -25.96 8.01
C TYR A 151 -7.31 -24.77 7.37
N ALA A 152 -8.64 -24.85 7.22
CA ALA A 152 -9.48 -23.78 6.71
C ALA A 152 -10.95 -24.02 7.09
N ILE A 153 -11.76 -22.95 7.00
CA ILE A 153 -13.21 -23.00 7.17
C ILE A 153 -13.86 -22.36 5.94
N GLN A 154 -14.79 -23.05 5.28
CA GLN A 154 -15.68 -22.43 4.29
C GLN A 154 -17.01 -22.14 4.98
N ILE A 155 -17.51 -20.93 4.82
CA ILE A 155 -18.76 -20.52 5.42
C ILE A 155 -19.64 -19.95 4.32
N LYS A 156 -20.90 -20.36 4.32
CA LYS A 156 -21.93 -19.82 3.44
C LYS A 156 -23.11 -19.37 4.28
N ALA A 157 -23.52 -18.12 4.10
CA ALA A 157 -24.61 -17.52 4.85
C ALA A 157 -25.51 -16.70 3.94
N LYS A 158 -26.77 -16.59 4.35
CA LYS A 158 -27.76 -15.74 3.72
C LYS A 158 -28.30 -14.75 4.75
N TYR A 159 -28.36 -13.47 4.43
CA TYR A 159 -28.80 -12.43 5.36
C TYR A 159 -29.39 -11.23 4.64
N ASN A 160 -30.18 -10.40 5.33
CA ASN A 160 -30.82 -9.24 4.71
C ASN A 160 -29.82 -8.06 4.58
N ASP A 161 -29.63 -7.23 5.60
CA ASP A 161 -28.81 -6.02 5.46
C ASP A 161 -27.31 -6.21 5.69
N ALA A 162 -26.91 -6.42 6.93
CA ALA A 162 -25.50 -6.55 7.31
C ALA A 162 -25.37 -7.56 8.44
N MET A 163 -24.33 -8.39 8.37
CA MET A 163 -23.97 -9.30 9.46
C MET A 163 -22.47 -9.23 9.71
N THR A 164 -22.05 -9.57 10.93
CA THR A 164 -20.68 -9.96 11.27
C THR A 164 -20.68 -11.37 11.85
N MET A 165 -19.78 -12.24 11.40
CA MET A 165 -19.57 -13.57 11.97
C MET A 165 -18.23 -13.67 12.71
N TYR A 166 -18.30 -14.28 13.89
CA TYR A 166 -17.17 -14.56 14.75
C TYR A 166 -17.00 -16.07 14.96
N VAL A 167 -15.75 -16.51 15.09
CA VAL A 167 -15.37 -17.83 15.60
C VAL A 167 -14.45 -17.61 16.80
N ASN A 168 -14.87 -18.11 17.96
CA ASN A 168 -14.20 -17.89 19.24
C ASN A 168 -13.86 -16.41 19.52
N GLY A 169 -14.79 -15.51 19.22
CA GLY A 169 -14.62 -14.07 19.38
C GLY A 169 -13.78 -13.41 18.28
N THR A 170 -13.04 -14.15 17.47
CA THR A 170 -12.33 -13.60 16.30
C THR A 170 -13.31 -13.38 15.17
N ALA A 171 -13.36 -12.17 14.61
CA ALA A 171 -14.13 -11.92 13.40
C ALA A 171 -13.53 -12.71 12.23
N VAL A 172 -14.34 -13.54 11.57
CA VAL A 172 -13.86 -14.43 10.49
C VAL A 172 -14.56 -14.21 9.15
N GLY A 173 -15.63 -13.41 9.11
CA GLY A 173 -16.31 -13.07 7.87
C GLY A 173 -17.67 -12.42 8.10
N GLY A 174 -18.37 -12.18 6.99
CA GLY A 174 -19.58 -11.35 6.94
C GLY A 174 -19.23 -9.90 7.19
N PHE A 175 -18.86 -9.14 6.16
CA PHE A 175 -18.81 -7.67 6.30
C PHE A 175 -19.24 -6.94 5.03
N HIS A 176 -19.97 -7.62 4.15
CA HIS A 176 -20.60 -6.87 3.09
C HIS A 176 -21.70 -6.03 3.71
N ASN A 177 -21.82 -4.82 3.17
CA ASN A 177 -22.75 -3.83 3.65
C ASN A 177 -22.45 -3.23 5.05
N ILE A 178 -21.32 -3.50 5.72
CA ILE A 178 -20.99 -2.77 6.96
C ILE A 178 -20.47 -1.37 6.65
N PRO A 179 -20.94 -0.29 7.32
CA PRO A 179 -20.47 1.08 7.05
C PRO A 179 -18.94 1.20 7.09
N THR A 180 -18.37 2.00 6.19
CA THR A 180 -16.91 2.22 6.07
C THR A 180 -16.25 2.77 7.34
N SER A 181 -17.02 3.44 8.20
CA SER A 181 -16.53 3.94 9.50
C SER A 181 -16.58 2.90 10.62
N ASN A 182 -17.02 1.67 10.30
CA ASN A 182 -17.45 0.63 11.23
C ASN A 182 -18.56 1.11 12.18
N TYR A 183 -19.27 0.18 12.84
CA TYR A 183 -20.21 0.56 13.90
C TYR A 183 -19.45 1.18 15.09
N LYS A 184 -20.09 2.05 15.87
CA LYS A 184 -19.50 2.69 17.07
C LYS A 184 -19.91 2.00 18.37
N LYS A 185 -20.97 1.21 18.33
CA LYS A 185 -21.51 0.41 19.43
C LYS A 185 -22.12 -0.89 18.87
N ASN A 186 -22.41 -1.88 19.71
CA ASN A 186 -23.03 -3.14 19.26
C ASN A 186 -24.49 -2.91 18.85
N MET A 187 -25.23 -2.12 19.63
CA MET A 187 -26.63 -1.79 19.38
C MET A 187 -26.75 -0.58 18.43
N GLU A 188 -26.57 -0.80 17.14
CA GLU A 188 -26.57 0.24 16.11
C GLU A 188 -27.16 -0.27 14.78
N TYR A 189 -28.07 0.53 14.20
CA TYR A 189 -28.57 0.31 12.85
C TYR A 189 -27.49 0.60 11.85
N GLY A 190 -27.51 -0.11 10.74
CA GLY A 190 -26.36 -0.11 9.89
C GLY A 190 -26.42 -1.01 8.70
N SER A 191 -26.35 -0.43 7.51
CA SER A 191 -25.65 -1.03 6.39
C SER A 191 -25.25 0.04 5.37
N GLN A 192 -24.36 -0.25 4.42
CA GLN A 192 -23.95 0.67 3.36
C GLN A 192 -25.07 0.89 2.35
N VAL A 193 -25.84 -0.16 2.05
CA VAL A 193 -26.94 -0.21 1.10
C VAL A 193 -28.08 -0.98 1.74
N ALA A 194 -29.27 -0.39 1.86
CA ALA A 194 -30.43 -1.14 2.35
C ALA A 194 -30.77 -2.29 1.41
N VAL A 195 -30.99 -3.49 1.95
CA VAL A 195 -31.55 -4.61 1.19
C VAL A 195 -33.07 -4.54 1.32
N ALA A 196 -33.79 -4.71 0.21
CA ALA A 196 -35.24 -4.58 0.24
C ALA A 196 -35.88 -5.66 1.12
N ASP A 197 -37.01 -5.32 1.75
CA ASP A 197 -37.83 -6.28 2.49
C ASP A 197 -38.11 -7.53 1.63
N ASN A 198 -37.89 -8.71 2.22
CA ASN A 198 -38.01 -10.05 1.65
C ASN A 198 -36.92 -10.46 0.65
N ASP A 199 -35.94 -9.59 0.40
CA ASP A 199 -34.69 -9.94 -0.30
C ASP A 199 -33.59 -10.29 0.72
N ALA A 200 -32.56 -10.98 0.24
CA ALA A 200 -31.39 -11.32 1.03
C ALA A 200 -30.16 -11.49 0.15
N ILE A 201 -29.00 -11.19 0.71
CA ILE A 201 -27.68 -11.44 0.17
C ILE A 201 -27.28 -12.87 0.56
N GLU A 202 -26.74 -13.62 -0.40
CA GLU A 202 -26.12 -14.93 -0.17
C GLU A 202 -24.63 -14.83 -0.45
N GLU A 203 -23.80 -15.17 0.53
CA GLU A 203 -22.35 -15.01 0.46
C GLU A 203 -21.62 -16.26 0.94
N SER A 204 -20.42 -16.45 0.38
CA SER A 204 -19.49 -17.50 0.76
C SER A 204 -18.12 -16.91 1.05
N PHE A 205 -17.52 -17.31 2.16
CA PHE A 205 -16.20 -16.85 2.58
C PHE A 205 -15.33 -18.02 3.02
N ILE A 206 -14.02 -17.85 2.85
CA ILE A 206 -13.01 -18.78 3.30
C ILE A 206 -12.24 -18.13 4.45
N VAL A 207 -12.14 -18.84 5.57
CA VAL A 207 -11.32 -18.49 6.72
C VAL A 207 -10.08 -19.37 6.66
N ASP A 208 -8.96 -18.80 6.24
CA ASP A 208 -7.66 -19.48 6.22
C ASP A 208 -6.88 -19.33 7.53
N ASP A 209 -7.10 -18.23 8.26
CA ASP A 209 -6.58 -18.04 9.61
C ASP A 209 -7.47 -18.74 10.64
N VAL A 210 -7.26 -20.04 10.77
CA VAL A 210 -7.96 -20.90 11.73
C VAL A 210 -7.33 -20.87 13.12
N SER A 211 -6.47 -19.90 13.42
CA SER A 211 -5.94 -19.70 14.79
C SER A 211 -7.07 -19.47 15.80
N CYS A 212 -8.20 -18.93 15.35
CA CYS A 212 -9.43 -18.83 16.12
C CYS A 212 -9.94 -20.20 16.62
N ILE A 213 -9.71 -21.29 15.87
CA ILE A 213 -10.04 -22.66 16.28
C ILE A 213 -8.97 -23.21 17.24
N THR A 214 -7.69 -23.06 16.88
CA THR A 214 -6.58 -23.72 17.61
C THR A 214 -6.21 -23.03 18.92
N ASN A 215 -6.49 -21.74 19.07
CA ASN A 215 -6.30 -21.01 20.32
C ASN A 215 -7.52 -21.15 21.26
N GLY A 216 -8.43 -22.10 20.96
CA GLY A 216 -9.70 -22.37 21.62
C GLY A 216 -9.64 -22.51 23.15
N PHE A 217 -10.78 -22.29 23.83
CA PHE A 217 -10.90 -22.59 25.26
C PHE A 217 -10.92 -24.11 25.48
N VAL A 218 -10.00 -24.59 26.31
CA VAL A 218 -9.92 -25.99 26.73
C VAL A 218 -10.66 -26.14 28.06
N PRO A 219 -11.80 -26.86 28.12
CA PRO A 219 -12.48 -27.11 29.37
C PRO A 219 -11.55 -27.83 30.37
N GLY A 220 -11.51 -27.35 31.61
CA GLY A 220 -10.57 -27.86 32.60
C GLY A 220 -10.45 -27.03 33.87
N LYS A 221 -9.63 -27.51 34.79
CA LYS A 221 -9.20 -26.75 35.96
C LYS A 221 -7.99 -25.91 35.60
N TYR A 222 -8.07 -24.63 35.95
CA TYR A 222 -6.97 -23.68 35.77
C TYR A 222 -6.39 -23.27 37.12
N LYS A 223 -5.08 -23.12 37.17
CA LYS A 223 -4.34 -22.63 38.34
C LYS A 223 -3.72 -21.28 38.02
N LYS A 224 -3.55 -20.47 39.06
CA LYS A 224 -2.94 -19.15 38.95
C LYS A 224 -1.41 -19.26 39.12
N VAL A 225 -0.65 -18.72 38.17
CA VAL A 225 0.82 -18.73 38.10
C VAL A 225 1.32 -17.31 37.81
N TYR A 226 2.40 -16.88 38.48
CA TYR A 226 2.95 -15.54 38.26
C TYR A 226 3.88 -15.52 37.03
N ASP A 227 3.59 -14.65 36.06
CA ASP A 227 4.42 -14.41 34.89
C ASP A 227 5.44 -13.28 35.17
N PRO A 228 6.76 -13.57 35.14
CA PRO A 228 7.80 -12.59 35.43
C PRO A 228 8.08 -11.61 34.29
N VAL A 229 7.71 -11.94 33.05
CA VAL A 229 7.89 -11.09 31.86
C VAL A 229 6.84 -9.99 31.87
N TYR A 230 5.58 -10.37 32.05
CA TYR A 230 4.45 -9.45 32.06
C TYR A 230 4.12 -8.88 33.45
N LYS A 231 4.80 -9.39 34.49
CA LYS A 231 4.66 -8.97 35.90
C LYS A 231 3.21 -9.04 36.39
N MET A 232 2.50 -10.09 36.00
CA MET A 232 1.10 -10.32 36.35
C MET A 232 0.86 -11.81 36.60
N ASP A 233 -0.23 -12.12 37.29
CA ASP A 233 -0.65 -13.50 37.42
C ASP A 233 -1.45 -13.94 36.18
N VAL A 234 -1.07 -15.08 35.61
CA VAL A 234 -1.77 -15.77 34.53
C VAL A 234 -2.42 -17.05 35.05
N LEU A 235 -3.42 -17.55 34.34
CA LEU A 235 -4.11 -18.82 34.54
C LEU A 235 -3.54 -19.82 33.53
N GLU A 236 -2.92 -20.86 34.06
CA GLU A 236 -2.44 -22.00 33.28
C GLU A 236 -3.39 -23.19 33.47
N LEU A 237 -3.66 -23.92 32.40
CA LEU A 237 -4.45 -25.16 32.47
C LEU A 237 -3.70 -26.18 33.34
N GLU A 238 -4.29 -26.56 34.45
CA GLU A 238 -3.74 -27.55 35.39
C GLU A 238 -4.19 -28.97 35.01
N GLU A 239 -5.49 -29.13 34.71
CA GLU A 239 -6.09 -30.42 34.37
C GLU A 239 -7.20 -30.21 33.35
N ALA A 240 -6.99 -30.68 32.11
CA ALA A 240 -8.02 -30.68 31.09
C ALA A 240 -9.13 -31.68 31.42
N GLU A 241 -10.38 -31.34 31.10
CA GLU A 241 -11.48 -32.30 31.06
C GLU A 241 -11.25 -33.31 29.94
N LYS A 242 -11.62 -34.57 30.22
CA LYS A 242 -11.44 -35.69 29.29
C LYS A 242 -12.68 -36.57 29.23
N ASP A 243 -12.89 -37.20 28.08
CA ASP A 243 -13.91 -38.24 27.92
C ASP A 243 -13.47 -39.59 28.48
N GLU A 244 -14.32 -40.60 28.32
CA GLU A 244 -14.04 -41.99 28.70
C GLU A 244 -12.85 -42.61 27.95
N TYR A 245 -12.41 -42.02 26.83
CA TYR A 245 -11.28 -42.45 26.00
C TYR A 245 -10.00 -41.67 26.31
N GLY A 246 -10.06 -40.64 27.16
CA GLY A 246 -8.93 -39.80 27.55
C GLY A 246 -8.63 -38.63 26.62
N ASN A 247 -9.53 -38.32 25.68
CA ASN A 247 -9.39 -37.21 24.75
C ASN A 247 -9.68 -35.88 25.45
N THR A 248 -8.87 -34.85 25.15
CA THR A 248 -9.13 -33.46 25.54
C THR A 248 -9.97 -32.78 24.48
N PHE A 249 -10.81 -31.83 24.88
CA PHE A 249 -11.74 -31.12 24.00
C PHE A 249 -11.47 -29.62 23.93
N MET A 250 -11.96 -29.00 22.86
CA MET A 250 -12.04 -27.55 22.70
C MET A 250 -13.45 -27.15 22.30
N ASN A 251 -13.99 -26.15 22.99
CA ASN A 251 -15.27 -25.54 22.63
C ASN A 251 -15.03 -24.47 21.57
N ILE A 252 -15.76 -24.59 20.47
CA ILE A 252 -15.76 -23.65 19.36
C ILE A 252 -17.11 -22.95 19.34
N THR A 253 -17.11 -21.64 19.54
CA THR A 253 -18.30 -20.79 19.44
C THR A 253 -18.31 -20.08 18.10
N ILE A 254 -19.36 -20.31 17.30
CA ILE A 254 -19.75 -19.47 16.17
C ILE A 254 -20.73 -18.43 16.72
N ALA A 255 -20.48 -17.16 16.42
CA ALA A 255 -21.38 -16.08 16.81
C ALA A 255 -21.69 -15.15 15.64
N VAL A 256 -22.89 -14.58 15.61
CA VAL A 256 -23.36 -13.70 14.54
C VAL A 256 -23.96 -12.44 15.14
N GLU A 257 -23.48 -11.28 14.68
CA GLU A 257 -24.07 -9.96 14.92
C GLU A 257 -24.82 -9.55 13.65
N LEU A 258 -26.15 -9.51 13.69
CA LEU A 258 -27.01 -9.18 12.55
C LEU A 258 -27.58 -7.77 12.75
N HIS A 259 -27.38 -6.88 11.79
CA HIS A 259 -27.85 -5.49 11.83
C HIS A 259 -28.96 -5.26 10.81
N ALA A 260 -29.96 -4.47 11.18
CA ALA A 260 -30.91 -3.87 10.24
C ALA A 260 -30.38 -2.54 9.71
N ASN A 261 -30.74 -2.12 8.50
CA ASN A 261 -30.17 -0.93 7.86
C ASN A 261 -30.47 0.36 8.62
N SER A 262 -31.72 0.55 9.05
CA SER A 262 -32.20 1.81 9.62
C SER A 262 -33.37 1.61 10.59
N PRO A 263 -33.73 2.64 11.39
CA PRO A 263 -34.92 2.58 12.25
C PRO A 263 -36.24 2.36 11.51
N GLU A 264 -36.29 2.62 10.20
CA GLU A 264 -37.49 2.43 9.39
C GLU A 264 -37.59 1.01 8.80
N ASP A 265 -36.53 0.21 8.97
CA ASP A 265 -36.46 -1.13 8.42
C ASP A 265 -37.47 -2.07 9.08
N ALA A 266 -38.22 -2.80 8.26
CA ALA A 266 -39.22 -3.73 8.76
C ALA A 266 -38.64 -5.12 9.02
N GLN A 267 -37.49 -5.45 8.41
CA GLN A 267 -37.00 -6.81 8.34
C GLN A 267 -35.53 -6.97 8.74
N ALA A 268 -35.24 -8.12 9.35
CA ALA A 268 -33.89 -8.61 9.52
C ALA A 268 -33.95 -10.15 9.45
N SER A 269 -33.03 -10.75 8.69
CA SER A 269 -32.96 -12.21 8.56
C SER A 269 -31.53 -12.70 8.44
N PHE A 270 -31.29 -13.92 8.93
CA PHE A 270 -30.04 -14.65 8.82
C PHE A 270 -30.30 -16.15 8.69
N GLU A 271 -29.58 -16.83 7.79
CA GLU A 271 -29.51 -18.28 7.66
C GLU A 271 -28.06 -18.73 7.48
N LEU A 272 -27.61 -19.66 8.33
CA LEU A 272 -26.33 -20.34 8.14
C LEU A 272 -26.55 -21.53 7.19
N MET A 273 -25.98 -21.46 5.99
CA MET A 273 -26.16 -22.48 4.96
C MET A 273 -25.08 -23.55 5.00
N GLU A 274 -23.81 -23.15 5.16
CA GLU A 274 -22.67 -24.06 5.24
C GLU A 274 -21.66 -23.53 6.27
N PHE A 275 -21.05 -24.42 7.04
CA PHE A 275 -19.90 -24.14 7.90
C PHE A 275 -18.99 -25.37 7.86
N ILE A 276 -18.15 -25.41 6.81
CA ILE A 276 -17.36 -26.57 6.47
C ILE A 276 -15.95 -26.39 7.04
N LEU A 277 -15.59 -27.23 8.01
CA LEU A 277 -14.21 -27.46 8.42
C LEU A 277 -13.50 -28.29 7.36
N ASN A 278 -12.27 -27.91 7.01
CA ASN A 278 -11.46 -28.62 6.02
C ASN A 278 -12.19 -28.78 4.67
N PRO A 279 -12.70 -27.68 4.06
CA PRO A 279 -13.36 -27.74 2.77
C PRO A 279 -12.40 -28.25 1.70
N ASP A 280 -12.92 -28.70 0.55
CA ASP A 280 -12.07 -29.16 -0.55
C ASP A 280 -11.03 -28.08 -0.90
N GLU A 281 -9.74 -28.46 -0.94
CA GLU A 281 -8.63 -27.53 -1.22
C GLU A 281 -8.84 -26.75 -2.53
N SER A 282 -9.60 -27.30 -3.48
CA SER A 282 -9.95 -26.62 -4.74
C SER A 282 -10.85 -25.39 -4.58
N GLY A 283 -11.56 -25.27 -3.45
CA GLY A 283 -12.49 -24.17 -3.11
C GLY A 283 -11.91 -23.10 -2.19
N LEU A 284 -10.72 -23.31 -1.62
CA LEU A 284 -9.98 -22.25 -0.91
C LEU A 284 -9.52 -21.22 -1.95
N ALA A 285 -9.88 -19.95 -1.76
CA ALA A 285 -9.72 -18.89 -2.75
C ALA A 285 -8.37 -18.96 -3.49
N GLY A 286 -8.44 -19.00 -4.83
CA GLY A 286 -7.25 -18.94 -5.69
C GLY A 286 -6.78 -20.27 -6.28
N SER A 287 -7.64 -21.24 -6.59
CA SER A 287 -7.28 -22.39 -7.47
C SER A 287 -7.17 -22.01 -8.96
N GLY A 288 -7.19 -20.71 -9.28
CA GLY A 288 -6.81 -20.23 -10.60
C GLY A 288 -5.33 -20.55 -10.86
N ASN A 289 -5.01 -21.03 -12.05
CA ASN A 289 -3.63 -21.34 -12.43
C ASN A 289 -2.67 -20.15 -12.28
N VAL A 290 -3.21 -18.93 -12.23
CA VAL A 290 -2.55 -17.65 -12.04
C VAL A 290 -3.36 -16.81 -11.04
N LYS A 291 -2.68 -16.12 -10.12
CA LYS A 291 -3.27 -15.14 -9.19
C LYS A 291 -2.33 -13.96 -8.94
N ASN A 292 -2.87 -12.91 -8.30
CA ASN A 292 -2.17 -11.71 -7.85
C ASN A 292 -1.30 -11.08 -8.95
N VAL A 293 -1.94 -10.77 -10.07
CA VAL A 293 -1.28 -10.12 -11.20
C VAL A 293 -1.06 -8.65 -10.84
N ALA A 294 0.18 -8.29 -10.61
CA ALA A 294 0.61 -6.91 -10.37
C ALA A 294 1.24 -6.33 -11.64
N VAL A 295 0.85 -5.09 -11.94
CA VAL A 295 1.51 -4.23 -12.92
C VAL A 295 2.25 -3.15 -12.15
N ASN A 296 3.55 -3.05 -12.35
CA ASN A 296 4.42 -2.07 -11.72
C ASN A 296 4.99 -1.11 -12.77
N VAL A 297 5.32 0.11 -12.33
CA VAL A 297 6.12 1.03 -13.15
C VAL A 297 7.43 0.35 -13.56
N GLY A 298 7.86 0.57 -14.81
CA GLY A 298 9.17 0.15 -15.28
C GLY A 298 10.27 1.11 -14.83
N ALA A 299 11.45 0.97 -15.43
CA ALA A 299 12.57 1.87 -15.17
C ALA A 299 12.30 3.30 -15.67
N ASP A 300 11.47 3.42 -16.70
CA ASP A 300 11.01 4.63 -17.36
C ASP A 300 9.57 4.44 -17.88
N GLU A 301 8.99 5.46 -18.52
CA GLU A 301 7.65 5.36 -19.14
C GLU A 301 7.55 4.36 -20.30
N ASN A 302 8.67 3.88 -20.84
CA ASN A 302 8.70 2.98 -22.01
C ASN A 302 8.69 1.51 -21.60
N THR A 303 8.72 1.22 -20.30
CA THR A 303 8.79 -0.14 -19.78
C THR A 303 7.73 -0.37 -18.71
N ILE A 304 7.20 -1.60 -18.65
CA ILE A 304 6.25 -2.02 -17.62
C ILE A 304 6.73 -3.33 -17.02
N ASN A 305 6.68 -3.37 -15.69
CA ASN A 305 7.06 -4.53 -14.91
C ASN A 305 5.83 -5.32 -14.51
N PHE A 306 5.92 -6.65 -14.56
CA PHE A 306 4.89 -7.57 -14.11
C PHE A 306 5.41 -8.43 -12.97
N ALA A 307 4.52 -8.73 -12.03
CA ALA A 307 4.66 -9.84 -11.09
C ALA A 307 3.35 -10.63 -11.05
N TRP A 308 3.44 -11.96 -10.92
CA TRP A 308 2.26 -12.80 -10.71
C TRP A 308 2.64 -14.14 -10.11
N ASN A 309 1.69 -14.76 -9.41
CA ASN A 309 1.85 -16.11 -8.87
C ASN A 309 1.20 -17.13 -9.80
N ALA A 310 1.89 -18.24 -10.08
CA ALA A 310 1.36 -19.33 -10.90
C ALA A 310 1.69 -20.70 -10.31
N LEU A 311 0.89 -21.72 -10.63
CA LEU A 311 1.02 -23.08 -10.09
C LEU A 311 2.21 -23.89 -10.64
N SER A 312 2.82 -23.43 -11.73
CA SER A 312 3.95 -24.13 -12.36
C SER A 312 5.28 -23.48 -12.02
N SER A 313 6.27 -24.32 -11.70
CA SER A 313 7.66 -23.95 -11.47
C SER A 313 8.43 -23.59 -12.75
N SER A 314 7.83 -23.80 -13.92
CA SER A 314 8.41 -23.40 -15.20
C SER A 314 8.23 -21.89 -15.43
N ALA A 315 9.18 -21.31 -16.18
CA ALA A 315 9.17 -19.90 -16.50
C ALA A 315 7.82 -19.43 -17.07
N GLY A 316 7.29 -18.36 -16.48
CA GLY A 316 6.12 -17.65 -16.95
C GLY A 316 6.35 -16.83 -18.22
N TYR A 317 5.26 -16.37 -18.83
CA TYR A 317 5.25 -15.49 -19.98
C TYR A 317 4.21 -14.38 -19.81
N VAL A 318 4.56 -13.19 -20.27
CA VAL A 318 3.61 -12.10 -20.56
C VAL A 318 3.35 -12.12 -22.06
N GLN A 319 2.08 -12.20 -22.44
CA GLN A 319 1.66 -12.10 -23.84
C GLN A 319 0.83 -10.84 -24.00
N VAL A 320 1.33 -9.89 -24.78
CA VAL A 320 0.79 -8.53 -24.88
C VAL A 320 0.58 -8.13 -26.33
N ALA A 321 -0.56 -7.52 -26.63
CA ALA A 321 -0.90 -6.97 -27.93
C ALA A 321 -1.43 -5.53 -27.78
N GLU A 322 -1.21 -4.68 -28.77
CA GLU A 322 -1.82 -3.34 -28.83
C GLU A 322 -3.34 -3.47 -29.00
N GLY A 323 -4.11 -2.70 -28.23
CA GLY A 323 -5.57 -2.67 -28.25
C GLY A 323 -6.18 -2.47 -26.87
N SER A 324 -7.49 -2.20 -26.83
CA SER A 324 -8.24 -1.90 -25.59
C SER A 324 -9.42 -2.86 -25.33
N ASP A 325 -9.64 -3.83 -26.21
CA ASP A 325 -10.69 -4.84 -26.11
C ASP A 325 -10.10 -6.23 -25.80
N PRO A 326 -10.21 -6.73 -24.56
CA PRO A 326 -9.75 -8.06 -24.18
C PRO A 326 -10.29 -9.19 -25.05
N ALA A 327 -11.50 -9.06 -25.60
CA ALA A 327 -12.09 -10.05 -26.49
C ALA A 327 -11.37 -10.15 -27.85
N ALA A 328 -10.61 -9.12 -28.24
CA ALA A 328 -9.84 -9.07 -29.47
C ALA A 328 -8.44 -9.71 -29.36
N PHE A 329 -8.07 -10.23 -28.19
CA PHE A 329 -6.76 -10.83 -27.96
C PHE A 329 -6.51 -12.03 -28.88
N SER A 330 -5.34 -12.05 -29.52
CA SER A 330 -4.88 -13.16 -30.34
C SER A 330 -3.37 -13.33 -30.20
N LEU A 331 -2.94 -14.59 -30.06
CA LEU A 331 -1.53 -14.96 -30.03
C LEU A 331 -0.76 -14.55 -31.30
N GLU A 332 -1.44 -14.44 -32.44
CA GLU A 332 -0.79 -14.01 -33.70
C GLU A 332 -0.37 -12.54 -33.67
N LYS A 333 -1.07 -11.71 -32.89
CA LYS A 333 -0.78 -10.28 -32.71
C LYS A 333 0.05 -9.99 -31.46
N ALA A 334 0.11 -10.93 -30.53
CA ALA A 334 0.77 -10.75 -29.26
C ALA A 334 2.30 -10.90 -29.39
N LYS A 335 3.03 -9.95 -28.81
CA LYS A 335 4.43 -10.15 -28.43
C LYS A 335 4.47 -10.99 -27.16
N THR A 336 5.43 -11.91 -27.08
CA THR A 336 5.62 -12.77 -25.91
C THR A 336 6.94 -12.44 -25.25
N TYR A 337 6.88 -12.09 -23.96
CA TYR A 337 8.02 -11.83 -23.09
C TYR A 337 8.11 -12.96 -22.07
N LYS A 338 9.31 -13.48 -21.86
CA LYS A 338 9.56 -14.55 -20.89
C LYS A 338 9.85 -13.92 -19.52
N ALA A 339 9.40 -14.54 -18.45
CA ALA A 339 9.75 -14.15 -17.10
C ALA A 339 11.27 -14.25 -16.86
N ASP A 340 11.84 -13.20 -16.30
CA ASP A 340 13.25 -13.08 -15.89
C ASP A 340 13.53 -13.89 -14.62
N SER A 341 12.50 -14.09 -13.80
CA SER A 341 12.58 -14.85 -12.55
C SER A 341 11.30 -15.67 -12.34
N THR A 342 11.48 -16.90 -11.88
CA THR A 342 10.40 -17.78 -11.36
C THR A 342 10.90 -18.43 -10.07
N LYS A 343 10.28 -18.11 -8.94
CA LYS A 343 10.73 -18.55 -7.60
C LYS A 343 9.56 -19.06 -6.78
N LEU A 344 9.81 -20.02 -5.91
CA LEU A 344 8.79 -20.54 -4.99
C LEU A 344 8.24 -19.40 -4.12
N ALA A 345 6.95 -19.11 -4.24
CA ALA A 345 6.19 -18.20 -3.40
C ALA A 345 5.37 -19.06 -2.43
N TYR A 346 5.84 -19.18 -1.20
CA TYR A 346 5.31 -20.13 -0.23
C TYR A 346 3.88 -19.77 0.21
N THR A 347 2.87 -20.47 -0.31
CA THR A 347 1.50 -20.46 0.21
C THR A 347 1.40 -21.52 1.29
N LYS A 348 1.55 -21.13 2.55
CA LYS A 348 1.72 -22.01 3.74
C LYS A 348 0.57 -23.01 4.01
N PHE A 349 -0.47 -23.04 3.19
CA PHE A 349 -1.78 -23.57 3.57
C PHE A 349 -2.31 -24.71 2.70
N THR A 350 -1.64 -25.05 1.61
CA THR A 350 -2.01 -26.23 0.81
C THR A 350 -0.77 -27.06 0.48
N SER A 351 -0.98 -28.30 0.03
CA SER A 351 0.08 -29.08 -0.60
C SER A 351 0.58 -28.47 -1.94
N THR A 352 -0.08 -27.41 -2.41
CA THR A 352 0.12 -26.79 -3.71
C THR A 352 1.05 -25.59 -3.60
N ASN A 353 2.13 -25.61 -4.39
CA ASN A 353 3.11 -24.53 -4.44
C ASN A 353 2.77 -23.52 -5.54
N TYR A 354 2.73 -22.23 -5.17
CA TYR A 354 2.78 -21.14 -6.13
C TYR A 354 4.23 -20.71 -6.40
N TYR A 355 4.44 -20.16 -7.58
CA TYR A 355 5.71 -19.60 -8.01
C TYR A 355 5.50 -18.16 -8.49
N ALA A 356 6.19 -17.22 -7.84
CA ALA A 356 6.25 -15.83 -8.24
C ALA A 356 7.08 -15.70 -9.52
N ASN A 357 6.46 -15.15 -10.55
CA ASN A 357 7.04 -14.83 -11.83
C ASN A 357 7.21 -13.32 -11.94
N LYS A 358 8.31 -12.88 -12.53
CA LYS A 358 8.57 -11.46 -12.82
C LYS A 358 9.06 -11.28 -14.24
N ALA A 359 8.54 -10.28 -14.94
CA ALA A 359 8.93 -9.96 -16.31
C ALA A 359 8.88 -8.44 -16.54
N THR A 360 9.74 -7.95 -17.42
CA THR A 360 9.66 -6.58 -17.94
C THR A 360 9.30 -6.61 -19.43
N ILE A 361 8.43 -5.71 -19.86
CA ILE A 361 8.07 -5.54 -21.27
C ILE A 361 8.36 -4.12 -21.73
N ASP A 362 8.59 -3.96 -23.03
CA ASP A 362 8.64 -2.66 -23.68
C ASP A 362 7.24 -2.26 -24.18
N ILE A 363 6.86 -1.00 -23.92
CA ILE A 363 5.65 -0.36 -24.44
C ILE A 363 5.98 0.98 -25.08
N GLU A 364 5.01 1.54 -25.79
CA GLU A 364 5.06 2.90 -26.31
C GLU A 364 4.02 3.72 -25.53
N PRO A 365 4.44 4.79 -24.81
CA PRO A 365 3.52 5.61 -24.04
C PRO A 365 2.36 6.16 -24.89
N GLY A 366 1.15 6.17 -24.32
CA GLY A 366 -0.06 6.67 -24.97
C GLY A 366 -0.75 5.65 -25.88
N LYS A 367 -0.37 4.38 -25.79
CA LYS A 367 -1.07 3.27 -26.43
C LYS A 367 -1.73 2.36 -25.41
N ASP A 368 -2.95 1.93 -25.72
CA ASP A 368 -3.59 0.88 -24.95
C ASP A 368 -3.06 -0.50 -25.35
N TYR A 369 -2.90 -1.35 -24.35
CA TYR A 369 -2.53 -2.75 -24.53
C TYR A 369 -3.54 -3.68 -23.87
N ILE A 370 -3.62 -4.90 -24.40
CA ILE A 370 -4.27 -6.03 -23.77
C ILE A 370 -3.24 -7.13 -23.56
N TYR A 371 -3.30 -7.78 -22.41
CA TYR A 371 -2.30 -8.77 -22.04
C TYR A 371 -2.89 -9.92 -21.23
N ARG A 372 -2.15 -11.02 -21.18
CA ARG A 372 -2.35 -12.09 -20.20
C ARG A 372 -1.01 -12.62 -19.72
N VAL A 373 -0.97 -13.17 -18.52
CA VAL A 373 0.24 -13.77 -17.94
C VAL A 373 -0.02 -15.22 -17.57
N GLY A 374 1.03 -16.04 -17.57
CA GLY A 374 0.89 -17.46 -17.22
C GLY A 374 1.98 -18.34 -17.79
N ASN A 375 1.77 -19.66 -17.75
CA ASN A 375 2.65 -20.67 -18.34
C ASN A 375 1.84 -21.91 -18.76
N ASP A 376 2.52 -23.03 -18.98
CA ASP A 376 1.89 -24.31 -19.34
C ASP A 376 0.90 -24.81 -18.28
N GLY A 377 1.01 -24.36 -17.03
CA GLY A 377 0.05 -24.62 -15.97
C GLY A 377 -1.27 -23.87 -16.15
N GLY A 378 -1.29 -22.79 -16.95
CA GLY A 378 -2.47 -22.00 -17.28
C GLY A 378 -2.14 -20.51 -17.38
N TYR A 379 -3.09 -19.76 -17.96
CA TYR A 379 -3.00 -18.30 -18.12
C TYR A 379 -4.12 -17.61 -17.35
N SER A 380 -3.85 -16.38 -16.94
CA SER A 380 -4.87 -15.44 -16.46
C SER A 380 -5.93 -15.16 -17.54
N PRO A 381 -7.05 -14.54 -17.15
CA PRO A 381 -7.86 -13.74 -18.06
C PRO A 381 -7.00 -12.73 -18.84
N VAL A 382 -7.57 -12.22 -19.94
CA VAL A 382 -6.96 -11.10 -20.65
C VAL A 382 -7.36 -9.81 -19.95
N TYR A 383 -6.38 -9.07 -19.47
CA TYR A 383 -6.53 -7.76 -18.85
C TYR A 383 -6.23 -6.65 -19.85
N LYS A 384 -6.68 -5.44 -19.51
CA LYS A 384 -6.26 -4.21 -20.18
C LYS A 384 -5.05 -3.66 -19.44
N LEU A 385 -4.18 -2.96 -20.15
CA LEU A 385 -3.09 -2.17 -19.59
C LEU A 385 -3.24 -0.76 -20.14
N HIS A 386 -3.52 0.20 -19.26
CA HIS A 386 -3.58 1.61 -19.62
C HIS A 386 -2.19 2.22 -19.58
N THR A 387 -1.84 2.89 -20.67
CA THR A 387 -0.67 3.78 -20.73
C THR A 387 -1.12 5.11 -21.30
N GLN A 388 -0.48 6.19 -20.88
CA GLN A 388 -0.84 7.54 -21.28
C GLN A 388 0.32 8.22 -21.99
N SER A 389 -0.01 9.15 -22.89
CA SER A 389 0.98 10.02 -23.48
C SER A 389 1.51 10.95 -22.40
N ILE A 390 2.83 11.14 -22.33
CA ILE A 390 3.48 12.00 -21.36
C ILE A 390 3.91 13.37 -21.93
N ASN A 391 3.60 13.64 -23.20
CA ASN A 391 4.08 14.83 -23.93
C ASN A 391 3.68 16.17 -23.28
N ASP A 392 2.53 16.20 -22.60
CA ASP A 392 1.99 17.41 -21.96
C ASP A 392 2.01 17.28 -20.42
N GLY A 393 2.86 16.40 -19.90
CA GLY A 393 2.85 15.98 -18.50
C GLY A 393 2.04 14.71 -18.26
N TYR A 394 1.85 14.35 -17.00
CA TYR A 394 1.10 13.15 -16.60
C TYR A 394 0.40 13.31 -15.26
N GLU A 395 -0.51 12.37 -14.98
CA GLU A 395 -1.29 12.30 -13.76
C GLU A 395 -0.96 11.03 -12.98
N ALA A 396 -1.04 11.07 -11.65
CA ALA A 396 -0.91 9.89 -10.80
C ALA A 396 -1.93 9.92 -9.65
N ILE A 397 -2.35 8.74 -9.19
CA ILE A 397 -3.13 8.61 -7.95
C ILE A 397 -2.17 8.29 -6.82
N PHE A 398 -2.19 9.10 -5.76
CA PHE A 398 -1.37 8.91 -4.57
C PHE A 398 -2.23 8.50 -3.37
N LEU A 399 -1.88 7.36 -2.76
CA LEU A 399 -2.56 6.78 -1.61
C LEU A 399 -1.60 5.87 -0.83
N SER A 400 -2.04 5.37 0.33
CA SER A 400 -1.23 4.51 1.19
C SER A 400 -2.13 3.76 2.16
N ASP A 401 -1.58 2.79 2.89
CA ASP A 401 -2.23 2.21 4.08
C ASP A 401 -3.61 1.60 3.76
N ALA A 402 -3.67 0.80 2.69
CA ALA A 402 -4.78 -0.12 2.47
C ALA A 402 -4.81 -1.15 3.61
N GLN A 403 -3.63 -1.60 4.05
CA GLN A 403 -3.37 -2.37 5.26
C GLN A 403 -4.46 -3.43 5.50
N ILE A 404 -4.66 -4.28 4.49
CA ILE A 404 -5.71 -5.30 4.48
C ILE A 404 -5.48 -6.24 5.66
N GLY A 405 -6.47 -6.40 6.52
CA GLY A 405 -6.41 -7.30 7.68
C GLY A 405 -6.40 -6.59 9.03
N THR A 406 -6.15 -5.27 9.09
CA THR A 406 -6.22 -4.51 10.33
C THR A 406 -7.63 -4.42 10.87
N GLY A 407 -8.60 -4.21 9.96
CA GLY A 407 -10.02 -4.37 10.25
C GLY A 407 -10.36 -5.84 10.08
N THR A 408 -10.98 -6.15 8.95
CA THR A 408 -11.14 -7.53 8.49
C THR A 408 -10.83 -7.60 7.00
N ILE A 409 -10.39 -8.77 6.53
CA ILE A 409 -10.06 -8.95 5.11
C ILE A 409 -11.24 -8.50 4.20
N PRO A 410 -12.51 -8.90 4.44
CA PRO A 410 -13.60 -8.46 3.57
C PRO A 410 -13.91 -6.95 3.63
N THR A 411 -13.97 -6.32 4.82
CA THR A 411 -14.21 -4.86 4.92
C THR A 411 -13.13 -4.07 4.21
N ASP A 412 -11.89 -4.46 4.45
CA ASP A 412 -10.73 -3.71 4.00
C ASP A 412 -10.61 -3.88 2.47
N THR A 413 -10.90 -5.07 1.94
CA THR A 413 -10.98 -5.33 0.49
C THR A 413 -12.08 -4.51 -0.18
N LEU A 414 -13.26 -4.43 0.43
CA LEU A 414 -14.37 -3.65 -0.11
C LEU A 414 -14.02 -2.15 -0.15
N GLY A 415 -13.53 -1.61 0.96
CA GLY A 415 -13.11 -0.22 1.06
C GLY A 415 -11.98 0.11 0.08
N TRP A 416 -11.00 -0.78 -0.05
CA TRP A 416 -9.90 -0.66 -1.00
C TRP A 416 -10.38 -0.68 -2.46
N THR A 417 -11.22 -1.66 -2.81
CA THR A 417 -11.83 -1.77 -4.15
C THR A 417 -12.61 -0.50 -4.49
N ASN A 418 -13.42 0.01 -3.55
CA ASN A 418 -14.22 1.21 -3.74
C ASN A 418 -13.34 2.45 -3.96
N THR A 419 -12.30 2.65 -3.14
CA THR A 419 -11.37 3.77 -3.30
C THR A 419 -10.71 3.78 -4.66
N LEU A 420 -10.20 2.64 -5.14
CA LEU A 420 -9.58 2.54 -6.45
C LEU A 420 -10.56 2.85 -7.59
N ASN A 421 -11.77 2.25 -7.54
CA ASN A 421 -12.80 2.47 -8.55
C ASN A 421 -13.25 3.93 -8.62
N LEU A 422 -13.39 4.59 -7.46
CA LEU A 422 -13.74 6.01 -7.38
C LEU A 422 -12.62 6.92 -7.88
N ALA A 423 -11.37 6.65 -7.46
CA ALA A 423 -10.21 7.45 -7.85
C ALA A 423 -9.98 7.38 -9.36
N LEU A 424 -9.87 6.18 -9.92
CA LEU A 424 -9.57 5.95 -11.34
C LEU A 424 -10.80 6.10 -12.23
N GLY A 425 -12.02 6.02 -11.67
CA GLY A 425 -13.24 6.44 -12.37
C GLY A 425 -13.32 7.96 -12.53
N LYS A 426 -12.85 8.73 -11.53
CA LYS A 426 -12.78 10.20 -11.59
C LYS A 426 -11.60 10.70 -12.42
N PHE A 427 -10.47 10.00 -12.36
CA PHE A 427 -9.22 10.33 -13.04
C PHE A 427 -8.74 9.16 -13.92
N PRO A 428 -9.47 8.84 -15.01
CA PRO A 428 -9.12 7.69 -15.86
C PRO A 428 -7.82 7.88 -16.65
N ASN A 429 -7.30 9.11 -16.70
CA ASN A 429 -6.03 9.44 -17.36
C ASN A 429 -4.82 9.37 -16.40
N ALA A 430 -5.01 8.87 -15.18
CA ALA A 430 -3.88 8.55 -14.32
C ALA A 430 -2.95 7.56 -15.02
N SER A 431 -1.67 7.91 -15.10
CA SER A 431 -0.62 7.08 -15.70
C SER A 431 -0.24 5.92 -14.79
N PHE A 432 -0.26 6.13 -13.48
CA PHE A 432 0.07 5.11 -12.49
C PHE A 432 -0.49 5.46 -11.10
N ILE A 433 -0.42 4.49 -10.20
CA ILE A 433 -0.71 4.63 -8.77
C ILE A 433 0.62 4.73 -8.01
N ALA A 434 0.82 5.79 -7.24
CA ALA A 434 1.88 5.90 -6.25
C ALA A 434 1.35 5.42 -4.90
N ASN A 435 1.90 4.32 -4.37
CA ASN A 435 1.50 3.73 -3.11
C ASN A 435 2.69 3.67 -2.13
N THR A 436 2.59 4.36 -0.99
CA THR A 436 3.69 4.46 -0.02
C THR A 436 3.72 3.35 1.04
N GLY A 437 3.01 2.25 0.85
CA GLY A 437 3.21 1.02 1.64
C GLY A 437 2.12 0.71 2.65
N ASP A 438 2.38 -0.33 3.45
CA ASP A 438 1.40 -1.02 4.29
C ASP A 438 0.24 -1.54 3.42
N PHE A 439 0.57 -2.49 2.55
CA PHE A 439 -0.39 -3.15 1.66
C PHE A 439 -1.31 -4.09 2.44
N VAL A 440 -0.72 -4.83 3.37
CA VAL A 440 -1.35 -5.81 4.26
C VAL A 440 -1.06 -5.46 5.71
N ASP A 441 -1.78 -6.07 6.67
CA ASP A 441 -1.51 -5.88 8.10
C ASP A 441 -0.46 -6.86 8.63
N THR A 442 -0.42 -8.07 8.10
CA THR A 442 0.51 -9.12 8.48
C THR A 442 1.39 -9.51 7.29
N ALA A 443 2.66 -9.10 7.33
CA ALA A 443 3.63 -9.20 6.24
C ALA A 443 3.69 -10.57 5.52
N ASN A 444 3.51 -11.68 6.23
CA ASN A 444 3.61 -13.03 5.70
C ASN A 444 2.25 -13.75 5.54
N LYS A 445 1.14 -13.04 5.68
CA LYS A 445 -0.21 -13.58 5.53
C LYS A 445 -0.68 -13.40 4.09
N GLU A 446 -0.52 -14.46 3.31
CA GLU A 446 -0.79 -14.43 1.87
C GLU A 446 -2.26 -14.13 1.53
N SER A 447 -3.20 -14.47 2.41
CA SER A 447 -4.62 -14.16 2.19
C SER A 447 -4.95 -12.68 2.22
N GLU A 448 -4.17 -11.88 2.95
CA GLU A 448 -4.28 -10.41 2.90
C GLU A 448 -3.74 -9.86 1.58
N TYR A 449 -2.70 -10.48 0.99
CA TYR A 449 -2.24 -10.13 -0.35
C TYR A 449 -3.24 -10.56 -1.43
N ASP A 450 -3.78 -11.78 -1.34
CA ASP A 450 -4.83 -12.26 -2.26
C ASP A 450 -6.02 -11.29 -2.26
N ALA A 451 -6.40 -10.81 -1.09
CA ALA A 451 -7.42 -9.79 -0.89
C ALA A 451 -7.02 -8.41 -1.46
N TYR A 452 -5.78 -7.95 -1.21
CA TYR A 452 -5.25 -6.70 -1.77
C TYR A 452 -5.33 -6.66 -3.31
N PHE A 453 -5.05 -7.79 -3.97
CA PHE A 453 -5.09 -7.93 -5.44
C PHE A 453 -6.45 -8.32 -6.02
N THR A 454 -7.50 -8.39 -5.19
CA THR A 454 -8.88 -8.64 -5.67
C THR A 454 -9.40 -7.57 -6.65
N PRO A 455 -9.11 -6.27 -6.49
CA PRO A 455 -9.53 -5.26 -7.47
C PRO A 455 -8.83 -5.46 -8.82
N GLU A 456 -9.58 -5.85 -9.85
CA GLU A 456 -9.06 -6.06 -11.21
C GLU A 456 -8.38 -4.80 -11.80
N ILE A 457 -8.74 -3.62 -11.30
CA ILE A 457 -8.15 -2.34 -11.72
C ILE A 457 -6.64 -2.26 -11.43
N LEU A 458 -6.12 -3.01 -10.45
CA LEU A 458 -4.68 -3.12 -10.19
C LEU A 458 -3.93 -3.90 -11.29
N ALA A 459 -4.65 -4.72 -12.07
CA ALA A 459 -4.11 -5.33 -13.27
C ALA A 459 -4.14 -4.36 -14.48
N SER A 460 -4.75 -3.17 -14.34
CA SER A 460 -4.89 -2.21 -15.45
C SER A 460 -4.00 -0.99 -15.35
N TYR A 461 -3.61 -0.60 -14.13
CA TYR A 461 -2.79 0.58 -13.88
C TYR A 461 -1.46 0.19 -13.22
N PRO A 462 -0.31 0.63 -13.77
CA PRO A 462 0.98 0.45 -13.13
C PRO A 462 0.98 1.04 -11.72
N THR A 463 1.61 0.36 -10.78
CA THR A 463 1.76 0.83 -9.40
C THR A 463 3.24 0.97 -9.04
N ALA A 464 3.63 2.14 -8.56
CA ALA A 464 4.90 2.39 -7.88
C ALA A 464 4.70 2.16 -6.37
N THR A 465 5.51 1.30 -5.77
CA THR A 465 5.29 0.78 -4.41
C THR A 465 6.45 1.13 -3.48
N ALA A 466 6.19 1.64 -2.28
CA ALA A 466 7.18 1.73 -1.21
C ALA A 466 6.90 0.66 -0.15
N VAL A 467 7.95 0.14 0.49
CA VAL A 467 7.82 -0.85 1.57
C VAL A 467 7.40 -0.17 2.87
N GLY A 468 6.28 -0.59 3.45
CA GLY A 468 5.82 -0.20 4.78
C GLY A 468 6.31 -1.11 5.90
N ASN A 469 6.03 -0.78 7.16
CA ASN A 469 6.46 -1.61 8.29
C ASN A 469 5.65 -2.90 8.42
N HIS A 470 4.45 -2.97 7.83
CA HIS A 470 3.64 -4.17 7.79
C HIS A 470 4.00 -5.10 6.62
N ASP A 471 4.92 -4.71 5.74
CA ASP A 471 5.25 -5.46 4.52
C ASP A 471 6.53 -6.32 4.64
N ILE A 472 7.19 -6.34 5.80
CA ILE A 472 8.57 -6.87 6.01
C ILE A 472 8.64 -8.40 6.03
N ALA A 473 8.36 -9.00 4.87
CA ALA A 473 8.54 -10.41 4.58
C ALA A 473 8.73 -10.62 3.07
N SER A 474 9.21 -11.81 2.69
CA SER A 474 9.43 -12.17 1.29
C SER A 474 8.16 -12.10 0.42
N ASN A 475 6.98 -12.13 1.02
CA ASN A 475 5.70 -12.05 0.31
C ASN A 475 5.59 -10.75 -0.49
N TYR A 476 6.00 -9.62 0.06
CA TYR A 476 6.07 -8.35 -0.69
C TYR A 476 6.86 -8.52 -1.99
N GLY A 477 8.08 -9.07 -1.89
CA GLY A 477 8.93 -9.34 -3.03
C GLY A 477 8.41 -10.42 -3.98
N ASN A 478 7.41 -11.21 -3.59
CA ASN A 478 6.73 -12.16 -4.49
C ASN A 478 5.65 -11.46 -5.34
N HIS A 479 5.08 -10.36 -4.85
CA HIS A 479 3.95 -9.66 -5.46
C HIS A 479 4.33 -8.42 -6.25
N PHE A 480 5.52 -7.84 -6.04
CA PHE A 480 5.95 -6.63 -6.74
C PHE A 480 7.26 -6.80 -7.49
N ASN A 481 7.40 -6.09 -8.61
CA ASN A 481 8.59 -6.08 -9.46
C ASN A 481 9.11 -4.65 -9.66
N GLU A 482 9.92 -4.18 -8.71
CA GLU A 482 10.50 -2.84 -8.69
C GLU A 482 11.72 -2.73 -9.63
N SER A 483 11.81 -1.63 -10.38
CA SER A 483 12.93 -1.35 -11.30
C SER A 483 14.12 -0.73 -10.58
N ASN A 484 15.34 -0.91 -11.12
CA ASN A 484 16.57 -0.27 -10.61
C ASN A 484 16.79 -0.42 -9.08
N MET A 485 16.41 -1.56 -8.52
CA MET A 485 16.66 -1.86 -7.10
C MET A 485 18.15 -1.82 -6.78
N SER A 486 18.48 -1.15 -5.69
CA SER A 486 19.83 -1.09 -5.13
C SER A 486 20.08 -2.22 -4.12
N ALA A 487 21.31 -2.30 -3.60
CA ALA A 487 21.62 -3.14 -2.44
C ALA A 487 21.41 -2.41 -1.10
N LEU A 488 21.10 -1.11 -1.13
CA LEU A 488 20.97 -0.22 0.03
C LEU A 488 19.54 -0.21 0.55
N GLY A 489 19.34 0.00 1.85
CA GLY A 489 18.00 0.04 2.44
C GLY A 489 17.29 -1.32 2.43
N ALA A 490 18.01 -2.42 2.22
CA ALA A 490 17.45 -3.75 2.07
C ALA A 490 16.80 -4.27 3.37
N SER A 491 15.68 -4.98 3.24
CA SER A 491 15.00 -5.70 4.32
C SER A 491 14.58 -7.10 3.86
N ALA A 492 13.73 -7.79 4.65
CA ALA A 492 13.14 -9.06 4.24
C ALA A 492 12.11 -8.92 3.10
N ALA A 493 11.63 -7.70 2.84
CA ALA A 493 10.76 -7.37 1.72
C ALA A 493 11.59 -7.17 0.43
N ASN A 494 12.16 -5.98 0.27
CA ASN A 494 13.04 -5.54 -0.83
C ASN A 494 13.96 -4.39 -0.35
N SER A 495 14.47 -3.56 -1.24
CA SER A 495 15.47 -2.49 -0.99
C SER A 495 15.04 -1.15 -1.61
N ASP A 496 15.87 -0.11 -1.46
CA ASP A 496 15.64 1.17 -2.13
C ASP A 496 15.77 1.03 -3.64
N TYR A 497 14.95 1.76 -4.39
CA TYR A 497 14.95 1.73 -5.85
C TYR A 497 14.52 3.07 -6.45
N TYR A 498 14.77 3.26 -7.74
CA TYR A 498 14.36 4.48 -8.45
C TYR A 498 13.74 4.17 -9.82
N TYR A 499 12.98 5.12 -10.32
CA TYR A 499 12.49 5.12 -11.69
C TYR A 499 12.34 6.56 -12.19
N THR A 500 12.29 6.72 -13.50
CA THR A 500 11.94 7.99 -14.13
C THR A 500 10.55 7.87 -14.74
N TYR A 501 9.83 8.96 -14.86
CA TYR A 501 8.59 8.98 -15.62
C TYR A 501 8.41 10.35 -16.26
N GLY A 502 8.63 10.44 -17.57
CA GLY A 502 8.81 11.74 -18.22
C GLY A 502 9.95 12.53 -17.58
N ASN A 503 9.73 13.81 -17.28
CA ASN A 503 10.75 14.69 -16.69
C ASN A 503 10.79 14.67 -15.15
N VAL A 504 10.40 13.55 -14.54
CA VAL A 504 10.37 13.39 -13.08
C VAL A 504 11.22 12.20 -12.64
N LEU A 505 12.13 12.45 -11.70
CA LEU A 505 12.90 11.40 -11.01
C LEU A 505 12.19 11.01 -9.71
N TYR A 506 11.92 9.72 -9.55
CA TYR A 506 11.38 9.14 -8.32
C TYR A 506 12.43 8.29 -7.62
N MET A 507 12.71 8.61 -6.36
CA MET A 507 13.53 7.81 -5.45
C MET A 507 12.66 7.22 -4.35
N VAL A 508 12.56 5.89 -4.28
CA VAL A 508 11.68 5.19 -3.36
C VAL A 508 12.53 4.49 -2.30
N LEU A 509 12.33 4.88 -1.04
CA LEU A 509 13.13 4.42 0.10
C LEU A 509 12.34 3.39 0.92
N ASN A 510 12.98 2.25 1.21
CA ASN A 510 12.47 1.27 2.16
C ASN A 510 12.87 1.67 3.59
N THR A 511 12.16 2.65 4.15
CA THR A 511 12.45 3.24 5.47
C THR A 511 12.10 2.36 6.67
N SER A 512 11.58 1.16 6.43
CA SER A 512 11.53 0.07 7.40
C SER A 512 12.91 -0.52 7.69
N ASN A 513 13.88 -0.29 6.80
CA ASN A 513 15.29 -0.32 7.18
C ASN A 513 15.62 1.00 7.91
N ILE A 514 16.13 0.91 9.14
CA ILE A 514 16.44 2.09 9.97
C ILE A 514 17.84 2.68 9.68
N ASN A 515 18.58 2.15 8.70
CA ASN A 515 19.88 2.65 8.31
C ASN A 515 19.75 3.86 7.39
N HIS A 516 19.45 5.02 7.96
CA HIS A 516 19.25 6.27 7.22
C HIS A 516 20.46 6.72 6.38
N VAL A 517 21.67 6.29 6.73
CA VAL A 517 22.89 6.61 5.97
C VAL A 517 22.88 5.90 4.60
N GLU A 518 22.39 4.66 4.55
CA GLU A 518 22.26 3.93 3.28
C GLU A 518 21.25 4.60 2.35
N HIS A 519 20.12 5.07 2.89
CA HIS A 519 19.12 5.79 2.09
C HIS A 519 19.67 7.10 1.52
N ILE A 520 20.48 7.84 2.28
CA ILE A 520 21.13 9.06 1.80
C ILE A 520 22.15 8.74 0.72
N GLN A 521 22.96 7.70 0.92
CA GLN A 521 23.91 7.23 -0.08
C GLN A 521 23.19 6.81 -1.37
N PHE A 522 22.08 6.10 -1.25
CA PHE A 522 21.26 5.69 -2.40
C PHE A 522 20.76 6.89 -3.21
N MET A 523 20.26 7.95 -2.56
CA MET A 523 19.82 9.16 -3.27
C MET A 523 20.99 9.87 -3.96
N GLU A 524 22.16 9.94 -3.32
CA GLU A 524 23.37 10.51 -3.92
C GLU A 524 23.82 9.72 -5.14
N GLU A 525 23.86 8.39 -5.05
CA GLU A 525 24.22 7.50 -6.14
C GLU A 525 23.20 7.55 -7.28
N THR A 526 21.91 7.71 -6.97
CA THR A 526 20.85 7.85 -7.98
C THR A 526 21.04 9.14 -8.77
N LEU A 527 21.24 10.28 -8.09
CA LEU A 527 21.49 11.56 -8.75
C LEU A 527 22.77 11.55 -9.60
N GLU A 528 23.81 10.83 -9.17
CA GLU A 528 25.01 10.62 -10.00
C GLU A 528 24.71 9.74 -11.22
N ALA A 529 23.95 8.66 -11.04
CA ALA A 529 23.60 7.72 -12.12
C ALA A 529 22.67 8.34 -13.17
N THR A 530 21.90 9.36 -12.82
CA THR A 530 20.97 10.06 -13.71
C THR A 530 21.43 11.48 -14.06
N ALA A 531 22.71 11.82 -13.81
CA ALA A 531 23.23 13.18 -14.00
C ALA A 531 23.26 13.66 -15.45
N ASP A 532 23.10 12.75 -16.42
CA ASP A 532 22.97 13.06 -17.85
C ASP A 532 21.53 13.34 -18.29
N GLN A 533 20.58 13.21 -17.38
CA GLN A 533 19.16 13.52 -17.57
C GLN A 533 18.81 14.85 -16.88
N ASP A 534 17.89 15.58 -17.48
CA ASP A 534 17.40 16.86 -16.95
C ASP A 534 15.97 16.67 -16.45
N PHE A 535 15.79 16.68 -15.12
CA PHE A 535 14.49 16.50 -14.50
C PHE A 535 13.94 17.85 -14.05
N ASP A 536 12.69 18.13 -14.42
CA ASP A 536 11.96 19.29 -13.92
C ASP A 536 11.55 19.07 -12.46
N TRP A 537 11.40 17.81 -12.02
CA TRP A 537 10.99 17.47 -10.66
C TRP A 537 11.77 16.29 -10.09
N THR A 538 12.14 16.38 -8.81
CA THR A 538 12.68 15.26 -8.03
C THR A 538 11.75 14.93 -6.86
N VAL A 539 11.27 13.68 -6.83
CA VAL A 539 10.31 13.18 -5.85
C VAL A 539 10.93 12.06 -5.05
N VAL A 540 10.74 12.09 -3.72
CA VAL A 540 11.09 11.00 -2.82
C VAL A 540 9.82 10.37 -2.26
N MET A 541 9.74 9.04 -2.22
CA MET A 541 8.63 8.27 -1.66
C MET A 541 9.13 7.36 -0.55
N PHE A 542 8.46 7.34 0.60
CA PHE A 542 8.73 6.36 1.67
C PHE A 542 7.57 6.27 2.66
N HIS A 543 7.53 5.22 3.47
CA HIS A 543 6.35 4.92 4.29
C HIS A 543 6.24 5.79 5.56
N GLN A 544 7.21 5.71 6.48
CA GLN A 544 7.09 6.32 7.81
C GLN A 544 7.24 7.85 7.78
N SER A 545 6.12 8.55 7.89
CA SER A 545 6.04 10.01 7.85
C SER A 545 6.94 10.75 8.84
N ILE A 546 7.74 11.71 8.35
CA ILE A 546 8.54 12.63 9.19
C ILE A 546 7.85 13.95 9.51
N TYR A 547 6.77 14.25 8.79
CA TYR A 547 5.86 15.37 9.04
C TYR A 547 4.42 14.83 8.99
N ALA A 548 3.91 14.45 10.15
CA ALA A 548 2.62 13.79 10.33
C ALA A 548 1.70 14.65 11.21
N SER A 549 0.42 14.31 11.32
CA SER A 549 -0.59 15.11 12.04
C SER A 549 -1.33 14.35 13.13
N GLY A 550 -1.29 13.03 13.10
CA GLY A 550 -1.88 12.10 14.04
C GLY A 550 -0.86 11.48 14.97
N LYS A 551 -1.20 10.30 15.51
CA LYS A 551 -0.44 9.63 16.56
C LYS A 551 1.04 9.42 16.21
N GLN A 552 1.35 9.09 14.95
CA GLN A 552 2.71 8.73 14.55
C GLN A 552 3.65 9.91 14.46
N SER A 553 3.16 11.15 14.49
CA SER A 553 4.04 12.34 14.54
C SER A 553 4.92 12.39 15.80
N THR A 554 4.58 11.61 16.83
CA THR A 554 5.29 11.54 18.12
C THR A 554 6.07 10.25 18.32
N SER A 555 6.11 9.37 17.33
CA SER A 555 6.83 8.10 17.41
C SER A 555 8.34 8.31 17.52
N ASP A 556 9.00 7.45 18.30
CA ASP A 556 10.42 7.59 18.66
C ASP A 556 11.36 7.60 17.45
N ASP A 557 10.95 7.02 16.33
CA ASP A 557 11.72 6.93 15.08
C ASP A 557 11.57 8.17 14.17
N VAL A 558 10.60 9.04 14.42
CA VAL A 558 10.36 10.24 13.61
C VAL A 558 11.48 11.26 13.75
N ALA A 559 11.85 11.60 14.99
CA ALA A 559 12.89 12.59 15.26
C ALA A 559 14.26 12.22 14.63
N PRO A 560 14.83 11.02 14.86
CA PRO A 560 16.12 10.66 14.26
C PRO A 560 16.07 10.60 12.74
N ARG A 561 14.97 10.11 12.15
CA ARG A 561 14.79 10.08 10.69
C ARG A 561 14.71 11.50 10.11
N LYS A 562 13.94 12.38 10.72
CA LYS A 562 13.79 13.78 10.32
C LYS A 562 15.12 14.53 10.39
N GLU A 563 15.88 14.35 11.46
CA GLU A 563 17.19 15.01 11.69
C GLU A 563 18.21 14.73 10.59
N VAL A 564 18.13 13.57 9.93
CA VAL A 564 19.06 13.18 8.86
C VAL A 564 18.48 13.40 7.46
N PHE A 565 17.19 13.15 7.26
CA PHE A 565 16.56 13.26 5.95
C PHE A 565 16.30 14.71 5.54
N VAL A 566 15.82 15.58 6.43
CA VAL A 566 15.52 16.98 6.04
C VAL A 566 16.78 17.70 5.50
N PRO A 567 17.95 17.66 6.16
CA PRO A 567 19.16 18.27 5.62
C PRO A 567 19.66 17.60 4.33
N ALA A 568 19.41 16.30 4.14
CA ALA A 568 19.75 15.61 2.92
C ALA A 568 18.85 16.06 1.77
N PHE A 569 17.53 16.10 1.98
CA PHE A 569 16.56 16.54 0.98
C PHE A 569 16.81 17.98 0.54
N ASP A 570 17.06 18.90 1.49
CA ASP A 570 17.41 20.29 1.20
C ASP A 570 18.68 20.41 0.34
N ARG A 571 19.71 19.60 0.65
CA ARG A 571 21.00 19.61 -0.05
C ARG A 571 20.91 18.99 -1.45
N LEU A 572 20.10 17.94 -1.59
CA LEU A 572 19.93 17.19 -2.84
C LEU A 572 18.88 17.83 -3.76
N GLY A 573 18.17 18.86 -3.29
CA GLY A 573 17.20 19.60 -4.11
C GLY A 573 15.91 18.83 -4.36
N ILE A 574 15.45 18.05 -3.38
CA ILE A 574 14.19 17.31 -3.48
C ILE A 574 13.01 18.29 -3.45
N ASP A 575 12.14 18.24 -4.46
CA ASP A 575 10.98 19.13 -4.54
C ASP A 575 9.83 18.63 -3.66
N ILE A 576 9.54 17.32 -3.71
CA ILE A 576 8.35 16.72 -3.12
C ILE A 576 8.70 15.41 -2.40
N VAL A 577 8.10 15.21 -1.24
CA VAL A 577 8.20 13.97 -0.46
C VAL A 577 6.80 13.42 -0.20
N LEU A 578 6.56 12.17 -0.61
CA LEU A 578 5.28 11.46 -0.47
C LEU A 578 5.39 10.37 0.62
N MET A 579 4.46 10.36 1.58
CA MET A 579 4.50 9.50 2.76
C MET A 579 3.12 8.96 3.20
N GLY A 580 3.12 7.93 4.07
CA GLY A 580 1.92 7.30 4.64
C GLY A 580 2.00 7.13 6.15
N HIS A 581 1.64 5.94 6.66
CA HIS A 581 1.87 5.45 8.03
C HIS A 581 1.03 6.08 9.15
N ASP A 582 0.64 7.35 9.03
CA ASP A 582 -0.01 8.09 10.12
C ASP A 582 -1.54 8.03 10.06
N HIS A 583 -2.11 7.36 9.06
CA HIS A 583 -3.56 7.16 8.90
C HIS A 583 -4.39 8.46 9.05
N CYS A 584 -3.77 9.61 8.81
CA CYS A 584 -4.30 10.97 8.88
C CYS A 584 -3.70 11.77 7.72
N TYR A 585 -4.49 12.67 7.14
CA TYR A 585 -3.97 13.52 6.06
C TYR A 585 -3.17 14.68 6.63
N ALA A 586 -1.98 14.93 6.07
CA ALA A 586 -1.18 16.09 6.39
C ALA A 586 -0.47 16.65 5.14
N ARG A 587 -0.46 17.97 5.01
CA ARG A 587 0.37 18.69 4.05
C ARG A 587 1.15 19.79 4.78
N THR A 588 2.46 19.81 4.59
CA THR A 588 3.30 20.87 5.15
C THR A 588 3.11 22.19 4.41
N LYS A 589 3.58 23.28 5.02
CA LYS A 589 4.02 24.45 4.27
C LYS A 589 5.23 24.05 3.41
N GLN A 590 5.74 24.98 2.59
CA GLN A 590 7.08 24.77 2.03
C GLN A 590 8.09 24.79 3.16
N MET A 591 8.96 23.79 3.21
CA MET A 591 9.88 23.59 4.33
C MET A 591 11.32 23.63 3.87
N LYS A 592 12.18 24.30 4.64
CA LYS A 592 13.62 24.32 4.43
C LYS A 592 14.34 24.46 5.77
N ASN A 593 15.39 23.69 5.98
CA ASN A 593 16.14 23.65 7.24
C ASN A 593 15.22 23.47 8.46
N PHE A 594 14.31 22.49 8.39
CA PHE A 594 13.29 22.16 9.41
C PHE A 594 12.16 23.17 9.61
N GLU A 595 12.24 24.36 9.01
CA GLU A 595 11.32 25.47 9.25
C GLU A 595 10.45 25.78 8.01
N PRO A 596 9.23 26.32 8.20
CA PRO A 596 8.47 26.88 7.09
C PRO A 596 9.24 28.00 6.38
N VAL A 597 9.21 28.01 5.06
CA VAL A 597 9.84 29.06 4.26
C VAL A 597 9.06 30.36 4.39
N ASP A 598 9.75 31.38 4.90
CA ASP A 598 9.22 32.74 4.96
C ASP A 598 9.15 33.39 3.58
N GLY A 599 8.09 34.16 3.32
CA GLY A 599 8.00 34.99 2.11
C GLY A 599 7.75 34.22 0.81
N VAL A 600 7.24 32.98 0.87
CA VAL A 600 6.76 32.27 -0.33
C VAL A 600 5.79 33.17 -1.10
N THR A 601 6.06 33.34 -2.39
CA THR A 601 5.19 34.11 -3.29
C THR A 601 4.07 33.22 -3.78
N TYR A 602 2.84 33.70 -3.69
CA TYR A 602 1.65 32.99 -4.17
C TYR A 602 0.98 33.76 -5.31
N GLU A 603 0.50 33.03 -6.32
CA GLU A 603 -0.27 33.60 -7.43
C GLU A 603 -1.73 33.88 -7.03
N ASP A 604 -2.23 33.25 -5.98
CA ASP A 604 -3.60 33.31 -5.51
C ASP A 604 -3.72 33.80 -4.07
N ALA A 605 -4.90 34.34 -3.72
CA ALA A 605 -5.17 34.86 -2.38
C ALA A 605 -5.36 33.77 -1.31
N ALA A 606 -5.62 32.52 -1.72
CA ALA A 606 -5.77 31.39 -0.81
C ALA A 606 -4.42 30.75 -0.43
N ASN A 607 -3.30 31.26 -0.96
CA ASN A 607 -1.94 30.73 -0.77
C ASN A 607 -1.83 29.25 -1.17
N THR A 608 -2.44 28.89 -2.31
CA THR A 608 -2.44 27.51 -2.83
C THR A 608 -1.55 27.32 -4.06
N ILE A 609 -1.13 28.39 -4.74
CA ILE A 609 -0.28 28.34 -5.92
C ILE A 609 1.05 29.04 -5.62
N ALA A 610 2.03 28.30 -5.12
CA ALA A 610 3.36 28.83 -4.80
C ALA A 610 4.23 28.98 -6.05
N VAL A 611 4.85 30.14 -6.22
CA VAL A 611 5.70 30.48 -7.37
C VAL A 611 7.17 30.44 -6.98
N ASN A 612 7.93 29.56 -7.63
CA ASN A 612 9.34 29.26 -7.34
C ASN A 612 9.66 29.18 -5.84
N PRO A 613 8.89 28.40 -5.04
CA PRO A 613 9.21 28.24 -3.63
C PRO A 613 10.59 27.61 -3.46
N GLU A 614 11.33 28.06 -2.45
CA GLU A 614 12.48 27.30 -1.97
C GLU A 614 11.99 26.13 -1.09
N GLY A 615 12.82 25.08 -0.97
CA GLY A 615 12.57 23.97 -0.04
C GLY A 615 11.71 22.86 -0.63
N THR A 616 11.24 21.99 0.25
CA THR A 616 10.55 20.74 -0.07
C THR A 616 9.12 20.76 0.47
N LEU A 617 8.18 20.24 -0.32
CA LEU A 617 6.81 19.97 0.09
C LEU A 617 6.68 18.53 0.60
N TYR A 618 6.10 18.32 1.77
CA TYR A 618 5.86 17.00 2.35
C TYR A 618 4.37 16.70 2.43
N LEU A 619 3.99 15.50 1.99
CA LEU A 619 2.62 15.03 1.88
C LEU A 619 2.47 13.68 2.56
N THR A 620 1.49 13.58 3.46
CA THR A 620 1.13 12.36 4.17
C THR A 620 -0.33 12.01 3.88
N THR A 621 -0.60 10.84 3.30
CA THR A 621 -1.97 10.36 3.07
C THR A 621 -2.57 9.68 4.30
N SER A 622 -3.90 9.62 4.34
CA SER A 622 -4.64 8.80 5.31
C SER A 622 -4.86 7.38 4.73
N SER A 623 -5.66 6.55 5.42
CA SER A 623 -5.96 5.18 4.98
C SER A 623 -6.76 5.15 3.68
N ALA A 624 -6.32 4.32 2.73
CA ALA A 624 -6.98 4.11 1.44
C ALA A 624 -8.12 3.08 1.47
N SER A 625 -8.16 2.20 2.46
CA SER A 625 -9.24 1.19 2.61
C SER A 625 -10.26 1.59 3.67
N GLY A 626 -9.85 2.42 4.64
CA GLY A 626 -10.61 2.68 5.86
C GLY A 626 -10.44 1.62 6.96
N SER A 627 -9.43 0.77 6.84
CA SER A 627 -9.09 -0.25 7.84
C SER A 627 -8.77 0.35 9.21
N LYS A 628 -8.12 1.52 9.24
CA LYS A 628 -7.69 2.19 10.49
C LYS A 628 -7.55 3.70 10.32
N TYR A 629 -7.81 4.45 11.38
CA TYR A 629 -7.66 5.91 11.47
C TYR A 629 -7.04 6.33 12.81
N TYR A 630 -6.28 7.42 12.82
CA TYR A 630 -5.85 8.08 14.06
C TYR A 630 -6.57 9.41 14.26
N ASP A 631 -6.63 9.89 15.50
CA ASP A 631 -7.08 11.25 15.76
C ASP A 631 -5.89 12.22 15.58
N LEU A 632 -6.20 13.47 15.24
CA LEU A 632 -5.20 14.53 15.12
C LEU A 632 -4.64 14.90 16.50
N VAL A 633 -3.35 15.22 16.57
CA VAL A 633 -2.71 15.71 17.79
C VAL A 633 -3.28 17.08 18.17
N GLU A 634 -3.66 17.23 19.45
CA GLU A 634 -4.19 18.48 19.99
C GLU A 634 -3.16 19.62 19.87
N GLY A 635 -3.60 20.79 19.39
CA GLY A 635 -2.74 21.95 19.16
C GLY A 635 -2.06 21.98 17.78
N GLY A 636 -2.03 20.84 17.07
CA GLY A 636 -1.44 20.74 15.74
C GLY A 636 0.06 21.07 15.69
N TYR A 637 0.56 21.36 14.49
CA TYR A 637 1.96 21.67 14.26
C TYR A 637 2.15 22.86 13.33
N GLU A 638 3.05 23.77 13.66
CA GLU A 638 3.29 25.00 12.88
C GLU A 638 3.82 24.76 11.47
N TYR A 639 4.47 23.61 11.24
CA TYR A 639 4.95 23.18 9.94
C TYR A 639 3.83 22.72 8.99
N LEU A 640 2.63 22.42 9.50
CA LEU A 640 1.50 22.01 8.69
C LEU A 640 0.78 23.23 8.11
N ALA A 641 0.53 23.18 6.80
CA ALA A 641 -0.38 24.10 6.14
C ALA A 641 -1.82 23.60 6.24
N PHE A 642 -1.99 22.28 6.21
CA PHE A 642 -3.29 21.63 6.30
C PHE A 642 -3.16 20.24 6.94
N SER A 643 -4.13 19.87 7.77
CA SER A 643 -4.30 18.50 8.25
C SER A 643 -5.78 18.18 8.42
N ALA A 644 -6.14 16.93 8.15
CA ALA A 644 -7.52 16.48 8.27
C ALA A 644 -7.60 15.01 8.63
N GLN A 645 -8.62 14.69 9.43
CA GLN A 645 -9.05 13.32 9.67
C GLN A 645 -10.56 13.22 9.41
N PRO A 646 -10.99 12.96 8.17
CA PRO A 646 -12.41 12.86 7.86
C PRO A 646 -13.03 11.52 8.30
N LYS A 647 -12.20 10.53 8.72
CA LYS A 647 -12.63 9.16 9.10
C LYS A 647 -13.41 8.44 7.99
N VAL A 648 -12.99 8.71 6.76
CA VAL A 648 -13.40 8.02 5.53
C VAL A 648 -12.15 7.82 4.70
N PRO A 649 -12.11 6.82 3.78
CA PRO A 649 -10.95 6.62 2.95
C PRO A 649 -10.64 7.87 2.13
N THR A 650 -9.36 8.15 1.92
CA THR A 650 -8.94 9.26 1.08
C THR A 650 -7.91 8.81 0.06
N PHE A 651 -7.84 9.55 -1.04
CA PHE A 651 -6.78 9.44 -2.01
C PHE A 651 -6.43 10.85 -2.49
N SER A 652 -5.32 10.98 -3.17
CA SER A 652 -4.94 12.25 -3.77
C SER A 652 -4.60 12.10 -5.24
N HIS A 653 -4.86 13.14 -6.01
CA HIS A 653 -4.54 13.23 -7.43
C HIS A 653 -3.35 14.16 -7.59
N LEU A 654 -2.32 13.65 -8.27
CA LEU A 654 -1.09 14.37 -8.61
C LEU A 654 -1.10 14.68 -10.10
N THR A 655 -0.73 15.90 -10.47
CA THR A 655 -0.47 16.26 -11.87
C THR A 655 0.90 16.90 -11.99
N PHE A 656 1.68 16.44 -12.96
CA PHE A 656 2.99 16.96 -13.28
C PHE A 656 3.00 17.49 -14.71
N SER A 657 3.67 18.61 -14.90
CA SER A 657 4.04 19.19 -16.20
C SER A 657 5.46 19.74 -16.07
N GLU A 658 6.01 20.28 -17.16
CA GLU A 658 7.36 20.89 -17.14
C GLU A 658 7.52 21.98 -16.07
N ASP A 659 6.47 22.78 -15.82
CA ASP A 659 6.57 23.95 -14.95
C ASP A 659 5.64 23.89 -13.73
N THR A 660 4.71 22.94 -13.69
CA THR A 660 3.68 22.89 -12.64
C THR A 660 3.52 21.48 -12.05
N PHE A 661 3.56 21.41 -10.73
CA PHE A 661 3.08 20.28 -9.94
C PHE A 661 1.82 20.69 -9.17
N THR A 662 0.76 19.88 -9.23
CA THR A 662 -0.45 20.08 -8.42
C THR A 662 -0.82 18.79 -7.68
N MET A 663 -1.23 18.97 -6.44
CA MET A 663 -1.79 17.95 -5.57
C MET A 663 -3.22 18.35 -5.19
N THR A 664 -4.20 17.45 -5.34
CA THR A 664 -5.56 17.62 -4.80
C THR A 664 -6.01 16.36 -4.05
N ALA A 665 -6.42 16.50 -2.79
CA ALA A 665 -6.86 15.40 -1.94
C ALA A 665 -8.39 15.27 -1.89
N TYR A 666 -8.90 14.04 -1.97
CA TYR A 666 -10.32 13.70 -2.06
C TYR A 666 -10.75 12.72 -0.98
N ARG A 667 -11.99 12.88 -0.50
CA ARG A 667 -12.68 11.92 0.37
C ARG A 667 -13.58 11.02 -0.48
N THR A 668 -13.63 9.72 -0.18
CA THR A 668 -14.33 8.75 -1.05
C THR A 668 -15.85 8.69 -0.85
N ASP A 669 -16.38 9.16 0.27
CA ASP A 669 -17.82 9.14 0.56
C ASP A 669 -18.61 10.21 -0.21
N THR A 670 -18.02 11.38 -0.49
CA THR A 670 -18.67 12.45 -1.27
C THR A 670 -17.94 12.80 -2.57
N MET A 671 -16.72 12.29 -2.76
CA MET A 671 -15.81 12.68 -3.86
C MET A 671 -15.49 14.18 -3.91
N GLU A 672 -15.68 14.88 -2.80
CA GLU A 672 -15.30 16.29 -2.65
C GLU A 672 -13.78 16.40 -2.42
N ALA A 673 -13.18 17.39 -3.10
CA ALA A 673 -11.83 17.82 -2.77
C ALA A 673 -11.84 18.55 -1.43
N PHE A 674 -10.87 18.25 -0.56
CA PHE A 674 -10.75 18.90 0.75
C PHE A 674 -9.42 19.63 0.97
N ASP A 675 -8.42 19.40 0.12
CA ASP A 675 -7.18 20.18 0.08
C ASP A 675 -6.62 20.22 -1.34
N THR A 676 -5.92 21.31 -1.68
CA THR A 676 -5.20 21.45 -2.94
C THR A 676 -4.00 22.37 -2.80
N TYR A 677 -2.91 22.04 -3.50
CA TYR A 677 -1.71 22.85 -3.52
C TYR A 677 -0.94 22.68 -4.83
N THR A 678 -0.35 23.77 -5.32
CA THR A 678 0.37 23.83 -6.58
C THR A 678 1.74 24.48 -6.37
N ILE A 679 2.77 23.89 -6.96
CA ILE A 679 4.09 24.49 -7.14
C ILE A 679 4.21 24.85 -8.61
N LYS A 680 4.51 26.12 -8.89
CA LYS A 680 4.75 26.64 -10.24
C LYS A 680 6.16 27.20 -10.36
N LYS A 681 6.94 26.67 -11.28
CA LYS A 681 8.29 27.13 -11.63
C LYS A 681 8.18 28.11 -12.81
N THR A 682 8.75 29.30 -12.70
CA THR A 682 8.74 30.30 -13.80
C THR A 682 10.13 30.56 -14.37
N ASN A 683 11.14 29.81 -13.93
CA ASN A 683 12.55 30.10 -14.15
C ASN A 683 13.22 29.27 -15.26
N LYS A 684 12.46 28.56 -16.12
CA LYS A 684 13.01 28.16 -17.41
C LYS A 684 13.01 29.40 -18.30
N VAL A 685 14.10 30.19 -18.20
CA VAL A 685 14.29 31.35 -19.06
C VAL A 685 14.36 30.84 -20.50
N ASP A 686 13.38 31.20 -21.32
CA ASP A 686 13.43 31.01 -22.76
C ASP A 686 14.77 31.52 -23.29
N VAL A 687 15.64 30.61 -23.74
CA VAL A 687 16.96 30.98 -24.25
C VAL A 687 16.80 31.66 -25.61
N ASP A 688 17.28 32.91 -25.75
CA ASP A 688 17.15 33.67 -26.99
C ASP A 688 18.12 33.15 -28.06
N LYS A 689 17.61 32.28 -28.94
CA LYS A 689 18.33 31.70 -30.09
C LYS A 689 18.25 32.53 -31.36
N THR A 690 17.63 33.71 -31.33
CA THR A 690 17.34 34.52 -32.54
C THR A 690 18.60 34.87 -33.32
N LYS A 691 19.67 35.28 -32.61
CA LYS A 691 20.96 35.63 -33.22
C LYS A 691 21.66 34.41 -33.83
N LEU A 692 21.65 33.27 -33.14
CA LEU A 692 22.25 32.04 -33.62
C LEU A 692 21.57 31.55 -34.90
N ASN A 693 20.24 31.59 -34.94
CA ASN A 693 19.46 31.22 -36.12
C ASN A 693 19.76 32.14 -37.33
N ALA A 694 19.80 33.46 -37.10
CA ALA A 694 20.13 34.42 -38.16
C ALA A 694 21.54 34.18 -38.73
N LEU A 695 22.51 33.94 -37.85
CA LEU A 695 23.91 33.72 -38.24
C LEU A 695 24.12 32.36 -38.93
N LEU A 696 23.41 31.31 -38.51
CA LEU A 696 23.39 30.01 -39.21
C LEU A 696 22.87 30.15 -40.64
N LYS A 697 21.83 30.96 -40.85
CA LYS A 697 21.29 31.23 -42.19
C LYS A 697 22.31 31.97 -43.07
N GLU A 698 23.02 32.94 -42.52
CA GLU A 698 24.10 33.63 -43.23
C GLU A 698 25.26 32.67 -43.58
N ALA A 699 25.75 31.93 -42.59
CA ALA A 699 26.86 30.99 -42.73
C ALA A 699 26.61 29.95 -43.83
N LYS A 700 25.40 29.38 -43.87
CA LYS A 700 24.98 28.39 -44.88
C LYS A 700 24.85 28.98 -46.29
N ALA A 701 24.64 30.29 -46.41
CA ALA A 701 24.50 30.97 -47.70
C ALA A 701 25.86 31.36 -48.33
N ILE A 702 26.98 31.23 -47.62
CA ILE A 702 28.31 31.62 -48.11
C ILE A 702 28.73 30.74 -49.30
N LYS A 703 29.11 31.37 -50.41
CA LYS A 703 29.65 30.69 -51.60
C LYS A 703 31.08 30.19 -51.35
N THR A 704 31.18 28.97 -50.82
CA THR A 704 32.43 28.32 -50.38
C THR A 704 33.48 28.13 -51.49
N THR A 705 33.10 28.15 -52.77
CA THR A 705 34.02 27.98 -53.90
C THR A 705 35.11 29.06 -54.00
N LYS A 706 34.88 30.23 -53.40
CA LYS A 706 35.82 31.37 -53.36
C LYS A 706 36.92 31.24 -52.30
N TYR A 707 36.80 30.32 -51.35
CA TYR A 707 37.65 30.25 -50.15
C TYR A 707 38.50 28.98 -50.11
N THR A 708 39.62 29.02 -49.38
CA THR A 708 40.52 27.87 -49.23
C THR A 708 39.81 26.74 -48.50
N GLU A 709 40.15 25.50 -48.88
CA GLU A 709 39.53 24.29 -48.33
C GLU A 709 39.65 24.21 -46.81
N ALA A 710 40.81 24.56 -46.25
CA ALA A 710 41.03 24.61 -44.81
C ALA A 710 40.05 25.55 -44.09
N SER A 711 39.86 26.78 -44.60
CA SER A 711 38.94 27.74 -43.98
C SER A 711 37.46 27.36 -44.13
N VAL A 712 37.11 26.71 -45.25
CA VAL A 712 35.75 26.16 -45.46
C VAL A 712 35.47 25.00 -44.51
N ASN A 713 36.44 24.13 -44.23
CA ASN A 713 36.27 23.03 -43.29
C ASN A 713 36.06 23.55 -41.86
N THR A 714 36.76 24.60 -41.45
CA THR A 714 36.51 25.27 -40.15
C THR A 714 35.08 25.83 -40.06
N LEU A 715 34.58 26.48 -41.11
CA LEU A 715 33.20 26.97 -41.16
C LEU A 715 32.17 25.83 -41.05
N LYS A 716 32.37 24.72 -41.77
CA LYS A 716 31.46 23.57 -41.70
C LYS A 716 31.39 22.96 -40.30
N SER A 717 32.53 22.83 -39.61
CA SER A 717 32.57 22.34 -38.23
C SER A 717 31.84 23.29 -37.28
N ALA A 718 32.02 24.60 -37.45
CA ALA A 718 31.33 25.60 -36.62
C ALA A 718 29.81 25.61 -36.87
N ILE A 719 29.36 25.45 -38.13
CA ILE A 719 27.93 25.29 -38.45
C ILE A 719 27.35 24.06 -37.75
N LYS A 720 28.02 22.91 -37.83
CA LYS A 720 27.54 21.67 -37.18
C LYS A 720 27.41 21.83 -35.66
N ALA A 721 28.40 22.47 -35.02
CA ALA A 721 28.35 22.74 -33.58
C ALA A 721 27.23 23.74 -33.22
N ALA A 722 27.06 24.79 -34.01
CA ALA A 722 25.97 25.76 -33.83
C ALA A 722 24.58 25.14 -34.05
N GLU A 723 24.43 24.20 -34.99
CA GLU A 723 23.18 23.45 -35.20
C GLU A 723 22.86 22.53 -34.03
N ALA A 724 23.87 21.91 -33.40
CA ALA A 724 23.67 21.10 -32.19
C ALA A 724 23.10 21.95 -31.05
N VAL A 725 23.70 23.12 -30.78
CA VAL A 725 23.20 24.08 -29.77
C VAL A 725 21.82 24.65 -30.14
N MET A 726 21.56 24.85 -31.44
CA MET A 726 20.25 25.31 -31.91
C MET A 726 19.15 24.29 -31.61
N ASN A 727 19.43 22.99 -31.78
CA ASN A 727 18.48 21.90 -31.60
C ASN A 727 18.42 21.35 -30.17
N ASP A 728 19.35 21.75 -29.30
CA ASP A 728 19.36 21.38 -27.89
C ASP A 728 18.34 22.20 -27.10
N ALA A 729 17.27 21.56 -26.63
CA ALA A 729 16.21 22.20 -25.87
C ALA A 729 16.71 22.78 -24.53
N ASN A 730 17.85 22.28 -24.02
CA ASN A 730 18.40 22.62 -22.71
C ASN A 730 19.59 23.58 -22.80
N ALA A 731 19.95 24.04 -24.01
CA ALA A 731 21.07 24.95 -24.22
C ALA A 731 20.92 26.22 -23.39
N THR A 732 21.92 26.53 -22.57
CA THR A 732 21.96 27.77 -21.78
C THR A 732 22.22 28.99 -22.68
N GLN A 733 21.84 30.19 -22.21
CA GLN A 733 22.16 31.43 -22.94
C GLN A 733 23.67 31.59 -23.16
N ALA A 734 24.51 31.12 -22.22
CA ALA A 734 25.96 31.15 -22.37
C ALA A 734 26.46 30.24 -23.51
N GLU A 735 25.85 29.07 -23.68
CA GLU A 735 26.18 28.14 -24.78
C GLU A 735 25.71 28.68 -26.12
N VAL A 736 24.52 29.28 -26.17
CA VAL A 736 24.01 29.96 -27.38
C VAL A 736 24.91 31.14 -27.75
N ASP A 737 25.32 31.96 -26.78
CA ASP A 737 26.23 33.08 -27.01
C ASP A 737 27.62 32.61 -27.45
N ALA A 738 28.13 31.52 -26.89
CA ALA A 738 29.39 30.90 -27.29
C ALA A 738 29.30 30.31 -28.71
N ALA A 739 28.18 29.68 -29.07
CA ALA A 739 27.94 29.18 -30.42
C ALA A 739 27.88 30.32 -31.45
N VAL A 740 27.22 31.43 -31.12
CA VAL A 740 27.21 32.65 -31.94
C VAL A 740 28.64 33.16 -32.14
N ALA A 741 29.42 33.32 -31.07
CA ALA A 741 30.79 33.83 -31.16
C ALA A 741 31.70 32.93 -31.98
N ASN A 742 31.60 31.60 -31.81
CA ASN A 742 32.40 30.63 -32.54
C ASN A 742 32.04 30.58 -34.02
N LEU A 743 30.75 30.60 -34.35
CA LEU A 743 30.27 30.64 -35.73
C LEU A 743 30.70 31.95 -36.44
N GLN A 744 30.56 33.09 -35.76
CA GLN A 744 31.01 34.38 -36.29
C GLN A 744 32.51 34.37 -36.57
N LYS A 745 33.31 33.87 -35.64
CA LYS A 745 34.77 33.75 -35.81
C LYS A 745 35.15 32.86 -37.00
N ALA A 746 34.39 31.80 -37.26
CA ALA A 746 34.62 30.93 -38.39
C ALA A 746 34.25 31.60 -39.73
N ILE A 747 33.20 32.42 -39.76
CA ILE A 747 32.84 33.27 -40.90
C ILE A 747 33.96 34.28 -41.17
N ASP A 748 34.41 34.99 -40.14
CA ASP A 748 35.47 36.02 -40.25
C ASP A 748 36.83 35.41 -40.64
N GLY A 749 37.06 34.15 -40.27
CA GLY A 749 38.28 33.39 -40.55
C GLY A 749 38.40 32.83 -41.97
N LEU A 750 37.42 33.06 -42.84
CA LEU A 750 37.43 32.61 -44.22
C LEU A 750 38.55 33.28 -45.03
N LYS A 751 39.34 32.47 -45.76
CA LYS A 751 40.48 32.94 -46.56
C LYS A 751 40.22 32.73 -48.04
N LEU A 752 40.33 33.76 -48.87
CA LEU A 752 40.15 33.64 -50.32
C LEU A 752 41.21 32.70 -50.92
N LYS A 753 40.82 31.92 -51.92
CA LYS A 753 41.80 31.26 -52.80
C LYS A 753 42.59 32.37 -53.51
N SER A 754 43.91 32.39 -53.39
CA SER A 754 44.73 33.34 -54.14
C SER A 754 44.49 33.14 -55.63
N ALA A 755 44.30 34.24 -56.37
CA ALA A 755 44.28 34.19 -57.83
C ALA A 755 45.67 33.77 -58.31
N ALA A 756 45.76 32.64 -58.99
CA ALA A 756 46.99 32.21 -59.64
C ALA A 756 47.37 33.24 -60.71
N SER A 757 48.47 33.97 -60.47
CA SER A 757 49.18 34.69 -61.51
C SER A 757 49.92 33.68 -62.40
N THR A 758 49.66 33.76 -63.69
CA THR A 758 50.39 33.11 -64.78
C THR A 758 51.89 33.47 -64.79
N GLN A 759 52.79 32.48 -64.77
CA GLN A 759 53.94 32.37 -65.71
C GLN A 759 54.77 31.07 -65.55
N THR A 760 54.79 30.29 -66.65
CA THR A 760 55.84 29.51 -67.34
C THR A 760 57.08 28.90 -66.65
N ASP A 761 57.25 27.61 -67.00
CA ASP A 761 58.47 26.84 -67.37
C ASP A 761 59.47 26.29 -66.34
N GLY A 762 59.71 24.96 -66.46
CA GLY A 762 61.03 24.35 -66.31
C GLY A 762 61.23 23.26 -65.22
N ASN A 763 60.94 22.00 -65.54
CA ASN A 763 61.40 20.77 -64.86
C ASN A 763 62.90 20.48 -65.22
N PRO A 764 63.65 19.45 -64.71
CA PRO A 764 63.43 18.50 -63.58
C PRO A 764 64.65 18.28 -62.63
N SER A 765 64.45 17.55 -61.53
CA SER A 765 64.98 16.16 -61.35
C SER A 765 65.30 15.71 -59.91
N THR A 766 65.03 14.41 -59.69
CA THR A 766 65.60 13.45 -58.70
C THR A 766 65.29 13.69 -57.21
N GLY A 767 65.03 12.71 -56.36
CA GLY A 767 65.06 11.24 -56.44
C GLY A 767 65.21 10.70 -55.00
N ASP A 768 64.47 9.63 -54.69
CA ASP A 768 64.65 8.62 -53.62
C ASP A 768 64.85 9.04 -52.15
N ALA A 769 63.95 8.55 -51.28
CA ALA A 769 64.19 7.28 -50.56
C ALA A 769 63.12 7.01 -49.49
N MET A 770 62.60 5.78 -49.50
CA MET A 770 61.74 5.17 -48.48
C MET A 770 62.54 4.57 -47.30
N ALA A 771 61.84 4.47 -46.17
CA ALA A 771 61.99 3.51 -45.06
C ALA A 771 63.18 3.72 -44.10
N THR A 772 62.98 3.87 -42.78
CA THR A 772 62.44 2.83 -41.89
C THR A 772 62.11 3.37 -40.48
N ASN A 773 60.96 2.92 -39.95
CA ASN A 773 60.57 2.62 -38.57
C ASN A 773 61.36 3.19 -37.37
N ALA A 774 60.68 3.90 -36.47
CA ALA A 774 60.12 3.30 -35.23
C ALA A 774 59.47 4.34 -34.30
N LEU A 775 58.45 3.85 -33.56
CA LEU A 775 57.74 4.43 -32.41
C LEU A 775 56.58 5.40 -32.66
N MET A 776 55.38 4.82 -32.63
CA MET A 776 54.12 5.49 -32.28
C MET A 776 54.26 6.26 -30.95
N LEU A 777 54.04 7.57 -30.99
CA LEU A 777 53.46 8.33 -29.90
C LEU A 777 52.51 9.36 -30.54
N ILE A 778 51.23 9.02 -30.61
CA ILE A 778 50.17 9.96 -30.97
C ILE A 778 49.75 10.65 -29.68
N THR A 779 50.14 11.91 -29.53
CA THR A 779 49.53 12.85 -28.58
C THR A 779 48.18 13.27 -29.14
N LEU A 780 47.12 12.61 -28.68
CA LEU A 780 45.75 13.12 -28.72
C LEU A 780 45.57 14.06 -27.52
N LEU A 781 45.50 15.37 -27.77
CA LEU A 781 44.92 16.31 -26.80
C LEU A 781 43.40 16.34 -27.03
N SER A 782 42.69 15.48 -26.31
CA SER A 782 41.31 15.68 -25.92
C SER A 782 41.30 16.32 -24.53
N GLY A 783 40.72 17.51 -24.42
CA GLY A 783 40.58 18.25 -23.17
C GLY A 783 39.58 17.56 -22.24
N ALA A 784 40.08 17.02 -21.14
CA ALA A 784 39.31 16.72 -19.95
C ALA A 784 39.28 17.99 -19.07
N VAL A 785 38.10 18.55 -18.85
CA VAL A 785 37.82 19.50 -17.77
C VAL A 785 37.01 18.74 -16.74
N ALA A 786 37.69 18.15 -15.77
CA ALA A 786 37.15 17.80 -14.47
C ALA A 786 38.32 17.57 -13.51
N ILE A 787 38.14 17.97 -12.26
CA ILE A 787 39.04 17.73 -11.10
C ILE A 787 40.24 18.69 -11.01
N ALA A 788 39.96 19.94 -10.62
CA ALA A 788 40.95 20.79 -9.94
C ALA A 788 40.30 21.87 -9.05
N THR A 789 39.36 21.51 -8.18
CA THR A 789 39.01 22.39 -7.03
C THR A 789 38.47 21.62 -5.83
N TYR A 790 39.22 20.61 -5.34
CA TYR A 790 38.88 19.97 -4.05
C TYR A 790 40.12 19.53 -3.26
N ILE A 791 41.19 20.33 -3.18
CA ILE A 791 42.19 20.22 -2.11
C ILE A 791 42.75 21.61 -1.79
N LYS A 792 42.00 22.41 -1.03
CA LYS A 792 42.52 23.48 -0.14
C LYS A 792 41.38 24.17 0.61
N ARG A 793 40.90 23.55 1.71
CA ARG A 793 40.43 24.24 2.92
C ARG A 793 40.11 23.21 4.01
N LYS A 794 41.15 22.66 4.61
CA LYS A 794 41.11 22.12 5.98
C LYS A 794 42.41 22.50 6.67
N ARG A 795 42.41 23.64 7.39
CA ARG A 795 43.23 23.98 8.56
C ARG A 795 43.02 25.45 8.97
N ALA A 796 42.98 25.65 10.29
CA ALA A 796 42.46 26.78 11.08
C ALA A 796 40.92 26.73 11.15
N VAL A 797 40.31 26.32 12.27
CA VAL A 797 40.47 26.91 13.61
C VAL A 797 40.61 25.83 14.70
N SER A 798 41.62 26.02 15.53
CA SER A 798 41.71 25.52 16.91
C SER A 798 41.48 26.72 17.82
N GLU A 799 40.32 26.75 18.49
CA GLU A 799 40.06 27.21 19.87
C GLU A 799 38.56 27.07 20.15
#